data_AF-A0A8J4ASV6-F1
#
_entry.id   AF-A0A8J4ASV6-F1
#
_cell.length_a   1.000
_cell.length_b   1.000
_cell.length_c   1.000
_cell.angle_alpha   90.00
_cell.angle_beta   90.00
_cell.angle_gamma   90.00
#
_symmetry.space_group_name_H-M   'P 1'
#
loop_
_entity.id
_entity.type
_entity.pdbx_description
1 polymer ?
#
loop_
_entity_poly.entity_id
_entity_poly.type
_entity_poly.pdbx_seq_one_letter_code
_entity_poly.pdbx_strand_id
1 'polypeptide(L)'
;EAQMSGYVPTWSRASQVAGGWRNRSHASDGSGPDGIGVNLSGGWYDAGDHLKLHLPLGVSASLLSYGVLTWEAAYRAAGQWDIAVRNLDWISTYYLKCHYQAGDSPSANAFVAQVGDVETDHSYWWGRPEQQPQGGEQYSTGWRPVHVITSAGGKGADIVAEAVATMVSVSLLLKRPGAYSDTTKAGILLSRAKQLFEFAKTIKNTWGPPYGSNAYYSSSYNDDLAWAAAWLCRADIDGGAMSVSSSAACMSAPSFWDATKNAGFDLSWDNVAAAAALLLRDTGAGGSAYTASYDYFINRLLGRFIGSTKCGPLTSPAPCITPGGMVWYDQWGSARYTANVALVALAASRTDGGGGTAVKAATRASRACWAKSQIAYMLGINPQNQSFVVGYKPSSLHKSPEKPHHRSSSCNRNYTITCDWNALDAAGPNPSVLMGALVGGPGADDSYEDDRRDYKKNAVALDFNAGFTGALAGLTSLEQSLSQSGCSWDGFCAGTCSPLALPSPASLPPKPSPRPPPSPQPSPPPPPSPMPSPPPSPKPSPRPPKPSPRPPPSHKPPSPSPKPFPPPPPPPPPPPPPSPTAPPPPPPPLSPPPSPPPSPPPSPSPQPFPPPPPSPMPSPPPSPQPSPRPPRPSHRPPSPMPPPPSPKPFPPPPPPQSSPPSPTAPPPPLPPSPTASPPLSPTPFPPLSPSPEPSPPPSTSSPPPSAVTCSSTDYACQQCSQSIYTAPDACRSCVVNMRNIGQNPYRCFSCSGYDVTDPTIQGICFAECVPAAAPRGNDWSCSQYCSAPSLVANDPTRARECSSCVKSVSFKAWDCYNCMNVTATLSDASAARATCFTCVTTTDLGGWACGHCASKPTAAERDSCIMSRSSWRMMLGGKTQVAVGN
;
A
#
# COMPACT_ATOMS: atom_id res chain seq x y z
N GLU A 1 -0.95 12.63 14.02
CA GLU A 1 -0.77 14.05 13.61
C GLU A 1 -0.20 14.22 12.21
N ALA A 2 1.07 13.87 11.92
CA ALA A 2 1.68 14.16 10.60
C ALA A 2 0.95 13.55 9.38
N GLN A 3 0.36 12.36 9.54
CA GLN A 3 -0.42 11.68 8.49
C GLN A 3 -1.80 12.29 8.19
N MET A 4 -2.27 13.34 8.87
CA MET A 4 -3.66 13.81 8.74
C MET A 4 -4.04 14.24 7.32
N SER A 5 -5.11 13.65 6.78
CA SER A 5 -5.74 14.06 5.53
C SER A 5 -6.91 15.01 5.79
N GLY A 6 -7.42 15.72 4.78
CA GLY A 6 -8.56 16.62 4.91
C GLY A 6 -8.20 17.97 5.53
N TYR A 7 -9.13 18.52 6.30
CA TYR A 7 -8.97 19.80 7.01
C TYR A 7 -8.15 19.61 8.29
N VAL A 8 -6.82 19.48 8.15
CA VAL A 8 -5.88 19.24 9.27
C VAL A 8 -6.13 20.24 10.42
N PRO A 9 -6.55 19.78 11.62
CA PRO A 9 -7.00 20.69 12.67
C PRO A 9 -5.92 21.61 13.22
N THR A 10 -6.31 22.82 13.62
CA THR A 10 -5.44 23.82 14.27
C THR A 10 -4.85 23.34 15.60
N TRP A 11 -5.45 22.34 16.25
CA TRP A 11 -4.89 21.71 17.45
C TRP A 11 -3.76 20.72 17.16
N SER A 12 -3.61 20.26 15.91
CA SER A 12 -2.58 19.31 15.49
C SER A 12 -1.24 20.03 15.36
N ARG A 13 -0.19 19.53 16.03
CA ARG A 13 1.16 20.14 15.99
C ARG A 13 1.80 20.03 14.60
N ALA A 14 1.29 19.14 13.76
CA ALA A 14 1.68 19.05 12.36
C ALA A 14 1.12 20.19 11.50
N SER A 15 0.04 20.87 11.91
CA SER A 15 -0.59 21.94 11.13
C SER A 15 0.30 23.18 11.04
N GLN A 16 0.33 23.85 9.89
CA GLN A 16 1.04 25.13 9.72
C GLN A 16 0.56 26.21 10.73
N VAL A 17 -0.73 26.21 11.08
CA VAL A 17 -1.31 27.13 12.09
C VAL A 17 -0.70 26.92 13.48
N ALA A 18 -0.31 25.70 13.82
CA ALA A 18 0.40 25.36 15.06
C ALA A 18 1.95 25.42 14.92
N GLY A 19 2.48 26.01 13.85
CA GLY A 19 3.92 26.09 13.57
C GLY A 19 4.53 24.85 12.90
N GLY A 20 3.69 23.90 12.46
CA GLY A 20 4.06 22.69 11.72
C GLY A 20 4.28 22.92 10.22
N TRP A 21 3.93 21.92 9.40
CA TRP A 21 4.22 21.91 7.96
C TRP A 21 3.14 21.27 7.08
N ARG A 22 2.15 20.57 7.64
CA ARG A 22 0.93 20.08 6.97
C ARG A 22 -0.15 21.15 6.92
N ASN A 23 -1.05 21.10 5.93
CA ASN A 23 -2.22 21.98 5.84
C ASN A 23 -3.40 21.22 5.18
N ARG A 24 -4.48 21.92 4.79
CA ARG A 24 -5.65 21.35 4.11
C ARG A 24 -5.25 20.61 2.83
N SER A 25 -5.48 19.31 2.81
CA SER A 25 -5.21 18.41 1.68
C SER A 25 -6.42 17.49 1.43
N HIS A 26 -6.61 16.99 0.20
CA HIS A 26 -7.63 15.97 -0.12
C HIS A 26 -9.01 16.23 0.53
N ALA A 27 -9.46 17.49 0.41
CA ALA A 27 -10.68 18.01 1.00
C ALA A 27 -11.94 17.64 0.20
N SER A 28 -11.75 17.20 -1.06
CA SER A 28 -12.79 16.73 -1.97
C SER A 28 -12.90 15.19 -2.03
N ASP A 29 -12.13 14.45 -1.22
CA ASP A 29 -12.24 12.98 -1.12
C ASP A 29 -13.71 12.57 -0.92
N GLY A 30 -14.20 11.67 -1.79
CA GLY A 30 -15.61 11.26 -1.85
C GLY A 30 -16.45 11.90 -2.96
N SER A 31 -15.89 12.87 -3.69
CA SER A 31 -16.49 13.49 -4.88
C SER A 31 -15.59 13.33 -6.12
N GLY A 32 -16.14 13.59 -7.31
CA GLY A 32 -15.46 13.37 -8.60
C GLY A 32 -15.98 12.13 -9.34
N PRO A 33 -15.37 11.75 -10.48
CA PRO A 33 -15.87 10.71 -11.38
C PRO A 33 -16.11 9.33 -10.75
N ASP A 34 -15.27 8.93 -9.80
CA ASP A 34 -15.40 7.69 -9.00
C ASP A 34 -15.65 7.98 -7.50
N GLY A 35 -16.35 9.09 -7.21
CA GLY A 35 -16.76 9.46 -5.85
C GLY A 35 -18.19 9.01 -5.53
N ILE A 36 -18.42 8.49 -4.32
CA ILE A 36 -19.76 8.04 -3.86
C ILE A 36 -20.69 9.18 -3.40
N GLY A 37 -20.32 10.45 -3.64
CA GLY A 37 -21.16 11.61 -3.34
C GLY A 37 -21.21 12.05 -1.87
N VAL A 38 -20.39 11.46 -0.99
CA VAL A 38 -20.34 11.80 0.45
C VAL A 38 -19.01 12.44 0.83
N ASN A 39 -18.98 13.23 1.90
CA ASN A 39 -17.75 13.88 2.37
C ASN A 39 -16.82 12.90 3.10
N LEU A 40 -15.79 12.40 2.42
CA LEU A 40 -14.75 11.51 2.97
C LEU A 40 -13.42 12.25 3.26
N SER A 41 -13.44 13.58 3.40
CA SER A 41 -12.27 14.32 3.89
C SER A 41 -11.99 13.99 5.37
N GLY A 42 -10.71 13.86 5.73
CA GLY A 42 -10.28 13.41 7.06
C GLY A 42 -9.55 12.08 7.02
N GLY A 43 -9.33 11.48 8.20
CA GLY A 43 -8.54 10.26 8.34
C GLY A 43 -7.03 10.53 8.38
N TRP A 44 -6.25 9.47 8.20
CA TRP A 44 -4.79 9.52 8.03
C TRP A 44 -4.41 8.90 6.68
N TYR A 45 -3.32 9.39 6.07
CA TYR A 45 -2.62 8.69 5.00
C TYR A 45 -1.84 7.51 5.56
N ASP A 46 -1.76 6.44 4.78
CA ASP A 46 -1.18 5.17 5.22
C ASP A 46 0.32 5.25 5.50
N ALA A 47 1.11 5.67 4.50
CA ALA A 47 2.57 5.56 4.56
C ALA A 47 3.26 6.84 4.06
N GLY A 48 4.22 6.70 3.14
CA GLY A 48 4.88 7.80 2.45
C GLY A 48 4.07 8.43 1.31
N ASP A 49 2.82 8.02 1.17
CA ASP A 49 1.87 8.28 0.10
C ASP A 49 0.64 9.06 0.61
N HIS A 50 -0.39 9.20 -0.22
CA HIS A 50 -1.63 9.90 0.15
C HIS A 50 -2.88 9.01 0.01
N LEU A 51 -2.71 7.69 -0.06
CA LEU A 51 -3.79 6.70 0.03
C LEU A 51 -4.39 6.65 1.44
N LYS A 52 -5.65 6.22 1.53
CA LYS A 52 -6.35 5.93 2.80
C LYS A 52 -6.84 4.49 2.75
N LEU A 53 -6.01 3.57 3.27
CA LEU A 53 -6.24 2.12 3.24
C LEU A 53 -6.84 1.68 4.58
N HIS A 54 -8.07 1.15 4.59
CA HIS A 54 -8.83 1.04 5.85
C HIS A 54 -8.45 -0.18 6.71
N LEU A 55 -7.76 -1.17 6.13
CA LEU A 55 -7.16 -2.29 6.87
C LEU A 55 -6.03 -1.81 7.80
N PRO A 56 -4.86 -1.32 7.31
CA PRO A 56 -3.79 -0.84 8.20
C PRO A 56 -4.19 0.38 9.03
N LEU A 57 -5.04 1.27 8.52
CA LEU A 57 -5.57 2.39 9.30
C LEU A 57 -6.40 1.92 10.49
N GLY A 58 -7.21 0.87 10.31
CA GLY A 58 -8.03 0.26 11.35
C GLY A 58 -7.17 -0.44 12.40
N VAL A 59 -6.30 -1.38 11.98
CA VAL A 59 -5.35 -2.08 12.87
C VAL A 59 -4.51 -1.07 13.66
N SER A 60 -4.06 0.01 13.01
CA SER A 60 -3.28 1.05 13.68
C SER A 60 -4.08 1.79 14.74
N ALA A 61 -5.31 2.20 14.43
CA ALA A 61 -6.16 2.91 15.39
C ALA A 61 -6.63 2.01 16.54
N SER A 62 -6.93 0.74 16.27
CA SER A 62 -7.36 -0.24 17.27
C SER A 62 -6.19 -0.68 18.19
N LEU A 63 -4.98 -0.93 17.65
CA LEU A 63 -3.78 -1.22 18.44
C LEU A 63 -3.28 0.00 19.25
N LEU A 64 -3.32 1.21 18.68
CA LEU A 64 -3.02 2.43 19.45
C LEU A 64 -4.02 2.58 20.61
N SER A 65 -5.32 2.37 20.36
CA SER A 65 -6.34 2.42 21.40
C SER A 65 -6.16 1.33 22.46
N TYR A 66 -5.71 0.12 22.08
CA TYR A 66 -5.29 -0.92 23.03
C TYR A 66 -4.16 -0.41 23.95
N GLY A 67 -3.09 0.15 23.40
CA GLY A 67 -1.98 0.70 24.18
C GLY A 67 -2.42 1.81 25.14
N VAL A 68 -3.27 2.75 24.68
CA VAL A 68 -3.77 3.87 25.49
C VAL A 68 -4.70 3.41 26.61
N LEU A 69 -5.62 2.48 26.34
CA LEU A 69 -6.54 1.91 27.34
C LEU A 69 -5.90 0.87 28.27
N THR A 70 -4.69 0.38 27.94
CA THR A 70 -3.96 -0.59 28.76
C THR A 70 -2.98 0.09 29.72
N TRP A 71 -2.34 1.18 29.27
CA TRP A 71 -1.39 1.95 30.07
C TRP A 71 -1.87 3.40 30.31
N GLU A 72 -3.17 3.57 30.56
CA GLU A 72 -3.84 4.86 30.81
C GLU A 72 -3.08 5.74 31.82
N ALA A 73 -2.61 5.14 32.92
CA ALA A 73 -1.82 5.84 33.95
C ALA A 73 -0.51 6.43 33.40
N ALA A 74 0.22 5.70 32.53
CA ALA A 74 1.45 6.18 31.92
C ALA A 74 1.18 7.32 30.91
N TYR A 75 0.13 7.21 30.09
CA TYR A 75 -0.30 8.28 29.18
C TYR A 75 -0.71 9.56 29.93
N ARG A 76 -1.41 9.43 31.07
CA ARG A 76 -1.77 10.57 31.92
C ARG A 76 -0.55 11.16 32.62
N ALA A 77 0.35 10.34 33.15
CA ALA A 77 1.60 10.79 33.78
C ALA A 77 2.53 11.53 32.81
N ALA A 78 2.64 11.07 31.56
CA ALA A 78 3.42 11.70 30.49
C ALA A 78 2.71 12.91 29.82
N GLY A 79 1.50 13.27 30.25
CA GLY A 79 0.70 14.35 29.65
C GLY A 79 0.25 14.08 28.20
N GLN A 80 0.35 12.83 27.72
CA GLN A 80 0.00 12.45 26.35
C GLN A 80 -1.45 11.94 26.20
N TRP A 81 -2.18 11.73 27.31
CA TRP A 81 -3.56 11.23 27.30
C TRP A 81 -4.48 12.00 26.33
N ASP A 82 -4.66 13.30 26.54
CA ASP A 82 -5.55 14.13 25.71
C ASP A 82 -5.05 14.25 24.26
N ILE A 83 -3.74 14.12 24.04
CA ILE A 83 -3.13 14.10 22.70
C ILE A 83 -3.44 12.78 21.98
N ALA A 84 -3.46 11.64 22.68
CA ALA A 84 -3.84 10.36 22.13
C ALA A 84 -5.35 10.31 21.81
N VAL A 85 -6.20 10.68 22.78
CA VAL A 85 -7.67 10.66 22.61
C VAL A 85 -8.11 11.53 21.41
N ARG A 86 -7.64 12.78 21.29
CA ARG A 86 -8.01 13.65 20.16
C ARG A 86 -7.51 13.14 18.80
N ASN A 87 -6.37 12.44 18.76
CA ASN A 87 -5.84 11.85 17.52
C ASN A 87 -6.66 10.64 17.10
N LEU A 88 -7.11 9.82 18.04
CA LEU A 88 -7.94 8.64 17.76
C LEU A 88 -9.39 9.04 17.48
N ASP A 89 -9.89 10.10 18.09
CA ASP A 89 -11.20 10.69 17.78
C ASP A 89 -11.26 11.31 16.36
N TRP A 90 -10.14 11.80 15.85
CA TRP A 90 -10.03 12.20 14.44
C TRP A 90 -10.33 11.03 13.49
N ILE A 91 -9.88 9.82 13.83
CA ILE A 91 -10.19 8.60 13.07
C ILE A 91 -11.62 8.13 13.32
N SER A 92 -12.13 8.18 14.55
CA SER A 92 -13.54 7.87 14.85
C SER A 92 -14.50 8.73 13.99
N THR A 93 -14.20 10.03 13.90
CA THR A 93 -14.95 11.01 13.07
C THR A 93 -14.90 10.66 11.59
N TYR A 94 -13.77 10.14 11.12
CA TYR A 94 -13.60 9.68 9.75
C TYR A 94 -14.33 8.35 9.49
N TYR A 95 -14.28 7.40 10.41
CA TYR A 95 -14.95 6.09 10.27
C TYR A 95 -16.48 6.22 10.32
N LEU A 96 -17.02 7.20 11.05
CA LEU A 96 -18.44 7.58 10.98
C LEU A 96 -18.86 8.14 9.61
N LYS A 97 -17.93 8.68 8.80
CA LYS A 97 -18.18 9.05 7.40
C LYS A 97 -18.04 7.87 6.46
N CYS A 98 -17.13 6.93 6.77
CA CYS A 98 -16.89 5.72 5.99
C CYS A 98 -18.04 4.72 6.09
N HIS A 99 -18.76 4.69 7.21
CA HIS A 99 -20.02 3.97 7.38
C HIS A 99 -21.19 4.77 6.77
N TYR A 100 -21.06 5.09 5.47
CA TYR A 100 -21.91 6.06 4.78
C TYR A 100 -23.35 5.57 4.54
N GLN A 101 -23.56 4.25 4.46
CA GLN A 101 -24.87 3.60 4.56
C GLN A 101 -24.87 2.73 5.81
N ALA A 102 -25.76 3.04 6.76
CA ALA A 102 -25.71 2.49 8.10
C ALA A 102 -27.11 2.23 8.65
N GLY A 103 -27.43 0.97 8.95
CA GLY A 103 -28.75 0.55 9.42
C GLY A 103 -28.73 -0.77 10.17
N ASP A 104 -29.85 -1.12 10.80
CA ASP A 104 -29.93 -2.23 11.75
C ASP A 104 -30.04 -3.62 11.08
N SER A 105 -30.39 -3.67 9.80
CA SER A 105 -30.23 -4.88 8.99
C SER A 105 -28.81 -4.96 8.42
N PRO A 106 -28.10 -6.11 8.52
CA PRO A 106 -26.82 -6.33 7.85
C PRO A 106 -26.84 -5.93 6.37
N SER A 107 -27.94 -6.22 5.67
CA SER A 107 -28.11 -5.92 4.23
C SER A 107 -28.13 -4.43 3.88
N ALA A 108 -28.38 -3.54 4.86
CA ALA A 108 -28.49 -2.09 4.68
C ALA A 108 -27.18 -1.34 4.95
N ASN A 109 -26.08 -2.05 5.25
CA ASN A 109 -24.79 -1.45 5.58
C ASN A 109 -23.84 -1.44 4.37
N ALA A 110 -23.05 -0.37 4.28
CA ALA A 110 -21.88 -0.29 3.41
C ALA A 110 -20.77 0.53 4.08
N PHE A 111 -19.52 0.17 3.78
CA PHE A 111 -18.35 0.79 4.39
C PHE A 111 -17.28 1.12 3.33
N VAL A 112 -16.56 2.23 3.48
CA VAL A 112 -15.44 2.59 2.58
C VAL A 112 -14.21 1.75 2.90
N ALA A 113 -13.71 1.01 1.91
CA ALA A 113 -12.52 0.17 2.03
C ALA A 113 -11.22 0.93 1.72
N GLN A 114 -11.28 1.86 0.77
CA GLN A 114 -10.12 2.60 0.28
C GLN A 114 -10.54 3.92 -0.37
N VAL A 115 -9.70 4.96 -0.22
CA VAL A 115 -9.78 6.18 -1.03
C VAL A 115 -8.41 6.48 -1.64
N GLY A 116 -8.39 6.64 -2.97
CA GLY A 116 -7.18 6.68 -3.79
C GLY A 116 -6.91 5.34 -4.49
N ASP A 117 -6.28 5.39 -5.66
CA ASP A 117 -5.81 4.23 -6.42
C ASP A 117 -4.28 4.13 -6.30
N VAL A 118 -3.75 2.91 -6.12
CA VAL A 118 -2.33 2.70 -5.79
C VAL A 118 -1.43 3.17 -6.93
N GLU A 119 -1.69 2.74 -8.15
CA GLU A 119 -0.89 3.11 -9.33
C GLU A 119 -0.92 4.63 -9.56
N THR A 120 -2.07 5.26 -9.36
CA THR A 120 -2.28 6.68 -9.59
C THR A 120 -1.59 7.56 -8.55
N ASP A 121 -1.78 7.27 -7.26
CA ASP A 121 -1.14 8.03 -6.18
C ASP A 121 0.38 7.77 -6.13
N HIS A 122 0.81 6.55 -6.49
CA HIS A 122 2.23 6.19 -6.40
C HIS A 122 3.04 6.64 -7.62
N SER A 123 2.58 6.39 -8.86
CA SER A 123 3.35 6.65 -10.09
C SER A 123 3.20 8.06 -10.67
N TYR A 124 2.10 8.76 -10.38
CA TYR A 124 1.79 10.06 -11.03
C TYR A 124 1.99 11.26 -10.10
N TRP A 125 2.15 11.05 -8.78
CA TRP A 125 2.36 12.13 -7.82
C TRP A 125 3.49 11.86 -6.81
N TRP A 126 4.53 12.69 -6.87
CA TRP A 126 5.40 12.96 -5.72
C TRP A 126 5.32 14.45 -5.43
N GLY A 127 4.85 14.85 -4.24
CA GLY A 127 4.60 16.25 -3.93
C GLY A 127 3.82 16.46 -2.64
N ARG A 128 3.36 17.68 -2.38
CA ARG A 128 2.53 18.00 -1.20
C ARG A 128 1.09 17.51 -1.42
N PRO A 129 0.45 16.78 -0.49
CA PRO A 129 -0.97 16.42 -0.60
C PRO A 129 -1.90 17.65 -0.59
N GLU A 130 -1.40 18.79 -0.10
CA GLU A 130 -2.04 20.10 -0.17
C GLU A 130 -2.03 20.73 -1.58
N GLN A 131 -1.23 20.21 -2.51
CA GLN A 131 -1.08 20.69 -3.89
C GLN A 131 -1.44 19.64 -4.94
N GLN A 132 -1.75 18.41 -4.54
CA GLN A 132 -2.26 17.38 -5.43
C GLN A 132 -3.65 17.81 -5.98
N PRO A 133 -3.86 17.76 -7.30
CA PRO A 133 -5.18 18.00 -7.91
C PRO A 133 -6.25 17.06 -7.32
N GLN A 134 -7.52 17.41 -7.48
CA GLN A 134 -8.64 16.67 -6.88
C GLN A 134 -9.84 16.67 -7.82
N GLY A 135 -10.57 15.54 -7.86
CA GLY A 135 -11.76 15.37 -8.69
C GLY A 135 -11.45 15.14 -10.17
N GLY A 136 -10.25 14.64 -10.50
CA GLY A 136 -9.83 14.35 -11.85
C GLY A 136 -10.33 13.00 -12.39
N GLU A 137 -10.35 12.87 -13.71
CA GLU A 137 -10.70 11.65 -14.47
C GLU A 137 -9.66 10.53 -14.31
N GLN A 138 -10.06 9.29 -14.61
CA GLN A 138 -9.25 8.08 -14.39
C GLN A 138 -7.78 8.21 -14.86
N TYR A 139 -6.84 7.78 -14.01
CA TYR A 139 -5.38 7.87 -14.19
C TYR A 139 -4.80 9.31 -14.27
N SER A 140 -5.56 10.36 -13.95
CA SER A 140 -5.01 11.70 -13.75
C SER A 140 -4.43 11.86 -12.34
N THR A 141 -3.52 12.83 -12.15
CA THR A 141 -2.86 13.14 -10.85
C THR A 141 -3.84 13.50 -9.72
N GLY A 142 -5.09 13.81 -10.05
CA GLY A 142 -6.16 14.11 -9.09
C GLY A 142 -7.31 13.11 -9.07
N TRP A 143 -7.15 11.94 -9.70
CA TRP A 143 -8.10 10.83 -9.58
C TRP A 143 -7.88 10.10 -8.27
N ARG A 144 -8.92 10.08 -7.43
CA ARG A 144 -8.91 9.47 -6.10
C ARG A 144 -10.22 8.72 -5.88
N PRO A 145 -10.36 7.53 -6.51
CA PRO A 145 -11.60 6.77 -6.46
C PRO A 145 -11.93 6.33 -5.02
N VAL A 146 -13.20 6.03 -4.78
CA VAL A 146 -13.67 5.46 -3.52
C VAL A 146 -14.10 4.02 -3.77
N HIS A 147 -13.47 3.08 -3.08
CA HIS A 147 -13.89 1.69 -3.09
C HIS A 147 -14.71 1.37 -1.85
N VAL A 148 -15.82 0.65 -2.03
CA VAL A 148 -16.78 0.34 -0.96
C VAL A 148 -17.03 -1.16 -0.84
N ILE A 149 -17.24 -1.59 0.41
CA ILE A 149 -17.71 -2.91 0.79
C ILE A 149 -19.23 -2.83 0.98
N THR A 150 -19.96 -3.72 0.33
CA THR A 150 -21.43 -3.81 0.38
C THR A 150 -21.85 -5.27 0.52
N SER A 151 -23.06 -5.50 1.03
CA SER A 151 -23.67 -6.84 1.15
C SER A 151 -23.75 -7.58 -0.20
N ALA A 152 -23.90 -6.85 -1.31
CA ALA A 152 -23.94 -7.41 -2.66
C ALA A 152 -22.54 -7.83 -3.18
N GLY A 153 -21.47 -7.16 -2.71
CA GLY A 153 -20.08 -7.57 -2.99
C GLY A 153 -19.65 -8.82 -2.21
N GLY A 154 -20.31 -9.11 -1.08
CA GLY A 154 -20.20 -10.37 -0.35
C GLY A 154 -18.86 -10.66 0.33
N LYS A 155 -17.91 -9.70 0.32
CA LYS A 155 -16.54 -9.81 0.87
C LYS A 155 -16.13 -8.54 1.61
N GLY A 156 -15.11 -8.66 2.46
CA GLY A 156 -14.48 -7.55 3.18
C GLY A 156 -14.73 -7.56 4.68
N ALA A 157 -14.88 -8.74 5.27
CA ALA A 157 -15.05 -8.89 6.72
C ALA A 157 -13.82 -8.42 7.52
N ASP A 158 -12.62 -8.48 6.93
CA ASP A 158 -11.36 -7.95 7.44
C ASP A 158 -11.46 -6.45 7.77
N ILE A 159 -11.63 -5.62 6.74
CA ILE A 159 -11.71 -4.16 6.86
C ILE A 159 -12.90 -3.74 7.73
N VAL A 160 -14.05 -4.41 7.60
CA VAL A 160 -15.23 -4.04 8.38
C VAL A 160 -15.07 -4.45 9.85
N ALA A 161 -14.40 -5.56 10.17
CA ALA A 161 -14.10 -5.92 11.54
C ALA A 161 -13.06 -4.97 12.18
N GLU A 162 -12.05 -4.50 11.44
CA GLU A 162 -11.16 -3.45 11.94
C GLU A 162 -11.85 -2.08 12.09
N ALA A 163 -12.89 -1.80 11.29
CA ALA A 163 -13.79 -0.67 11.54
C ALA A 163 -14.57 -0.82 12.85
N VAL A 164 -15.04 -2.02 13.18
CA VAL A 164 -15.65 -2.34 14.50
C VAL A 164 -14.63 -2.16 15.62
N ALA A 165 -13.45 -2.77 15.52
CA ALA A 165 -12.39 -2.67 16.52
C ALA A 165 -11.99 -1.21 16.79
N THR A 166 -11.85 -0.42 15.74
CA THR A 166 -11.57 1.03 15.82
C THR A 166 -12.72 1.79 16.49
N MET A 167 -13.96 1.64 16.03
CA MET A 167 -15.10 2.38 16.60
C MET A 167 -15.34 2.02 18.07
N VAL A 168 -15.26 0.74 18.44
CA VAL A 168 -15.45 0.29 19.83
C VAL A 168 -14.33 0.81 20.73
N SER A 169 -13.07 0.62 20.33
CA SER A 169 -11.92 1.03 21.16
C SER A 169 -11.87 2.54 21.38
N VAL A 170 -12.18 3.36 20.37
CA VAL A 170 -12.28 4.82 20.55
C VAL A 170 -13.53 5.21 21.34
N SER A 171 -14.65 4.48 21.25
CA SER A 171 -15.80 4.70 22.14
C SER A 171 -15.44 4.53 23.62
N LEU A 172 -14.54 3.59 23.94
CA LEU A 172 -14.05 3.39 25.30
C LEU A 172 -13.12 4.51 25.75
N LEU A 173 -12.27 5.05 24.86
CA LEU A 173 -11.45 6.24 25.15
C LEU A 173 -12.30 7.48 25.45
N LEU A 174 -13.30 7.77 24.62
CA LEU A 174 -14.17 8.94 24.78
C LEU A 174 -15.03 8.89 26.06
N LYS A 175 -15.33 7.70 26.59
CA LYS A 175 -16.01 7.52 27.89
C LYS A 175 -15.11 7.86 29.10
N ARG A 176 -13.78 7.88 28.96
CA ARG A 176 -12.85 8.14 30.06
C ARG A 176 -12.75 9.65 30.32
N PRO A 177 -12.67 10.11 31.59
CA PRO A 177 -12.53 11.55 31.89
C PRO A 177 -11.28 12.18 31.25
N GLY A 178 -11.44 13.33 30.61
CA GLY A 178 -10.37 14.07 29.93
C GLY A 178 -10.90 15.30 29.21
N ALA A 179 -10.02 16.09 28.60
CA ALA A 179 -10.41 17.30 27.86
C ALA A 179 -11.16 17.00 26.55
N TYR A 180 -11.07 15.75 26.07
CA TYR A 180 -11.73 15.23 24.86
C TYR A 180 -12.67 14.06 25.18
N SER A 181 -13.33 14.06 26.34
CA SER A 181 -14.38 13.08 26.65
C SER A 181 -15.68 13.45 25.94
N ASP A 182 -16.30 12.46 25.27
CA ASP A 182 -17.57 12.62 24.55
C ASP A 182 -18.38 11.32 24.64
N THR A 183 -19.22 11.23 25.69
CA THR A 183 -20.05 10.05 25.95
C THR A 183 -21.18 9.88 24.93
N THR A 184 -21.65 10.96 24.30
CA THR A 184 -22.67 10.93 23.24
C THR A 184 -22.11 10.28 21.98
N LYS A 185 -20.95 10.76 21.51
CA LYS A 185 -20.24 10.18 20.37
C LYS A 185 -19.75 8.76 20.63
N ALA A 186 -19.33 8.46 21.87
CA ALA A 186 -19.05 7.08 22.27
C ALA A 186 -20.28 6.16 22.10
N GLY A 187 -21.48 6.62 22.46
CA GLY A 187 -22.72 5.90 22.24
C GLY A 187 -22.99 5.65 20.74
N ILE A 188 -22.81 6.68 19.91
CA ILE A 188 -22.97 6.58 18.45
C ILE A 188 -21.97 5.59 17.85
N LEU A 189 -20.68 5.68 18.22
CA LEU A 189 -19.63 4.77 17.74
C LEU A 189 -19.92 3.32 18.12
N LEU A 190 -20.33 3.06 19.36
CA LEU A 190 -20.66 1.69 19.80
C LEU A 190 -21.92 1.14 19.10
N SER A 191 -22.89 2.00 18.79
CA SER A 191 -24.07 1.62 17.98
C SER A 191 -23.68 1.28 16.53
N ARG A 192 -22.91 2.14 15.86
CA ARG A 192 -22.40 1.90 14.50
C ARG A 192 -21.50 0.66 14.43
N ALA A 193 -20.65 0.44 15.43
CA ALA A 193 -19.84 -0.76 15.53
C ALA A 193 -20.67 -2.04 15.66
N LYS A 194 -21.76 -2.03 16.43
CA LYS A 194 -22.66 -3.19 16.51
C LYS A 194 -23.36 -3.45 15.16
N GLN A 195 -23.80 -2.41 14.45
CA GLN A 195 -24.31 -2.54 13.06
C GLN A 195 -23.26 -3.12 12.09
N LEU A 196 -22.01 -2.62 12.13
CA LEU A 196 -20.91 -3.10 11.30
C LEU A 196 -20.48 -4.54 11.64
N PHE A 197 -20.58 -4.98 12.90
CA PHE A 197 -20.25 -6.35 13.28
C PHE A 197 -21.31 -7.35 12.80
N GLU A 198 -22.59 -7.00 12.89
CA GLU A 198 -23.67 -7.80 12.28
C GLU A 198 -23.53 -7.86 10.75
N PHE A 199 -23.06 -6.77 10.11
CA PHE A 199 -22.71 -6.74 8.69
C PHE A 199 -21.51 -7.66 8.37
N ALA A 200 -20.37 -7.51 9.06
CA ALA A 200 -19.12 -8.27 8.82
C ALA A 200 -19.33 -9.79 8.80
N LYS A 201 -20.18 -10.32 9.68
CA LYS A 201 -20.53 -11.75 9.74
C LYS A 201 -21.24 -12.29 8.48
N THR A 202 -21.77 -11.41 7.63
CA THR A 202 -22.44 -11.79 6.36
C THR A 202 -21.51 -11.73 5.14
N ILE A 203 -20.51 -10.83 5.13
CA ILE A 203 -19.60 -10.56 3.98
C ILE A 203 -18.25 -11.30 4.09
N LYS A 204 -18.31 -12.63 4.01
CA LYS A 204 -17.15 -13.52 4.22
C LYS A 204 -16.02 -13.32 3.20
N ASN A 205 -14.81 -13.72 3.57
CA ASN A 205 -13.55 -13.52 2.83
C ASN A 205 -13.02 -12.07 2.92
N THR A 206 -11.73 -11.96 2.61
CA THR A 206 -10.94 -10.73 2.65
C THR A 206 -11.30 -9.78 1.50
N TRP A 207 -10.99 -8.51 1.66
CA TRP A 207 -11.19 -7.48 0.64
C TRP A 207 -9.99 -7.40 -0.33
N GLY A 208 -10.26 -6.91 -1.52
CA GLY A 208 -9.26 -6.42 -2.45
C GLY A 208 -9.88 -5.40 -3.40
N PRO A 209 -9.10 -4.45 -3.95
CA PRO A 209 -9.60 -3.48 -4.89
C PRO A 209 -10.14 -4.18 -6.16
N PRO A 210 -11.25 -3.70 -6.74
CA PRO A 210 -11.88 -4.35 -7.91
C PRO A 210 -11.06 -4.20 -9.20
N TYR A 211 -10.11 -3.27 -9.21
CA TYR A 211 -9.15 -2.99 -10.27
C TYR A 211 -7.92 -2.29 -9.66
N GLY A 212 -6.80 -2.27 -10.38
CA GLY A 212 -5.54 -1.71 -9.86
C GLY A 212 -4.80 -2.66 -8.91
N SER A 213 -3.67 -2.20 -8.39
CA SER A 213 -2.82 -2.95 -7.45
C SER A 213 -3.40 -2.91 -6.04
N ASN A 214 -3.28 -3.99 -5.27
CA ASN A 214 -3.49 -3.93 -3.81
C ASN A 214 -2.15 -3.65 -3.13
N ALA A 215 -2.11 -2.67 -2.23
CA ALA A 215 -0.92 -2.41 -1.41
C ALA A 215 -0.88 -3.27 -0.13
N TYR A 216 -2.05 -3.69 0.38
CA TYR A 216 -2.20 -4.40 1.65
C TYR A 216 -3.11 -5.64 1.44
N TYR A 217 -2.49 -6.76 1.06
CA TYR A 217 -3.17 -8.04 0.79
C TYR A 217 -3.50 -8.77 2.11
N SER A 218 -4.77 -8.77 2.51
CA SER A 218 -5.23 -9.58 3.64
C SER A 218 -5.26 -11.08 3.30
N SER A 219 -4.60 -11.89 4.13
CA SER A 219 -4.52 -13.35 4.07
C SER A 219 -5.62 -14.06 4.87
N SER A 220 -6.23 -13.37 5.83
CA SER A 220 -7.27 -13.85 6.74
C SER A 220 -8.21 -12.72 7.14
N TYR A 221 -9.48 -13.07 7.42
CA TYR A 221 -10.46 -12.17 8.04
C TYR A 221 -10.96 -12.67 9.42
N ASN A 222 -10.43 -13.82 9.87
CA ASN A 222 -10.93 -14.51 11.06
C ASN A 222 -10.37 -13.91 12.35
N ASP A 223 -9.13 -13.42 12.30
CA ASP A 223 -8.49 -12.68 13.38
C ASP A 223 -9.05 -11.27 13.54
N ASP A 224 -9.34 -10.52 12.47
CA ASP A 224 -10.03 -9.24 12.58
C ASP A 224 -11.39 -9.41 13.25
N LEU A 225 -12.16 -10.44 12.84
CA LEU A 225 -13.42 -10.79 13.50
C LEU A 225 -13.24 -11.17 14.97
N ALA A 226 -12.18 -11.92 15.32
CA ALA A 226 -11.88 -12.26 16.71
C ALA A 226 -11.47 -11.02 17.54
N TRP A 227 -10.74 -10.09 16.94
CA TRP A 227 -10.33 -8.83 17.55
C TRP A 227 -11.50 -7.85 17.74
N ALA A 228 -12.37 -7.73 16.73
CA ALA A 228 -13.63 -7.00 16.82
C ALA A 228 -14.54 -7.58 17.92
N ALA A 229 -14.67 -8.90 18.00
CA ALA A 229 -15.43 -9.57 19.05
C ALA A 229 -14.80 -9.37 20.44
N ALA A 230 -13.47 -9.37 20.54
CA ALA A 230 -12.75 -9.08 21.78
C ALA A 230 -12.98 -7.64 22.27
N TRP A 231 -13.00 -6.66 21.35
CA TRP A 231 -13.35 -5.27 21.66
C TRP A 231 -14.80 -5.12 22.11
N LEU A 232 -15.75 -5.77 21.42
CA LEU A 232 -17.16 -5.76 21.83
C LEU A 232 -17.35 -6.41 23.21
N CYS A 233 -16.64 -7.51 23.51
CA CYS A 233 -16.63 -8.11 24.85
C CYS A 233 -16.08 -7.12 25.90
N ARG A 234 -14.92 -6.49 25.66
CA ARG A 234 -14.40 -5.47 26.58
C ARG A 234 -15.38 -4.31 26.75
N ALA A 235 -16.11 -3.90 25.72
CA ALA A 235 -17.05 -2.78 25.81
C ALA A 235 -18.34 -3.10 26.57
N ASP A 236 -18.79 -4.36 26.61
CA ASP A 236 -19.86 -4.80 27.51
C ASP A 236 -19.34 -4.90 28.97
N ILE A 237 -18.10 -5.37 29.20
CA ILE A 237 -17.47 -5.47 30.54
C ILE A 237 -17.17 -4.08 31.12
N ASP A 238 -16.46 -3.20 30.40
CA ASP A 238 -16.27 -1.78 30.74
C ASP A 238 -17.62 -1.02 30.83
N GLY A 239 -18.69 -1.58 30.23
CA GLY A 239 -20.07 -1.10 30.31
C GLY A 239 -20.84 -1.53 31.55
N GLY A 240 -20.26 -2.38 32.41
CA GLY A 240 -20.88 -2.82 33.68
C GLY A 240 -21.57 -4.20 33.62
N ALA A 241 -21.29 -5.04 32.61
CA ALA A 241 -21.76 -6.43 32.62
C ALA A 241 -21.19 -7.19 33.84
N MET A 242 -22.06 -7.83 34.63
CA MET A 242 -21.72 -8.44 35.92
C MET A 242 -20.75 -9.64 35.80
N SER A 243 -20.70 -10.27 34.63
CA SER A 243 -19.82 -11.40 34.32
C SER A 243 -19.66 -11.57 32.81
N VAL A 244 -18.63 -12.30 32.37
CA VAL A 244 -18.48 -12.74 30.97
C VAL A 244 -19.64 -13.59 30.48
N SER A 245 -20.33 -14.31 31.37
CA SER A 245 -21.55 -15.08 31.06
C SER A 245 -22.82 -14.22 30.95
N SER A 246 -22.77 -12.94 31.33
CA SER A 246 -23.89 -11.99 31.15
C SER A 246 -23.76 -11.13 29.88
N SER A 247 -22.59 -11.12 29.23
CA SER A 247 -22.37 -10.41 27.96
C SER A 247 -22.55 -11.35 26.76
N ALA A 248 -23.43 -10.99 25.84
CA ALA A 248 -23.58 -11.68 24.56
C ALA A 248 -22.31 -11.58 23.69
N ALA A 249 -21.58 -10.46 23.77
CA ALA A 249 -20.30 -10.32 23.07
C ALA A 249 -19.23 -11.27 23.65
N CYS A 250 -19.07 -11.33 24.98
CA CYS A 250 -18.11 -12.23 25.61
C CYS A 250 -18.46 -13.72 25.49
N MET A 251 -19.74 -14.08 25.35
CA MET A 251 -20.17 -15.44 25.04
C MET A 251 -19.96 -15.85 23.58
N SER A 252 -20.00 -14.90 22.63
CA SER A 252 -19.78 -15.18 21.21
C SER A 252 -18.31 -15.09 20.78
N ALA A 253 -17.51 -14.22 21.39
CA ALA A 253 -16.10 -14.04 21.04
C ALA A 253 -15.23 -15.32 20.98
N PRO A 254 -15.43 -16.33 21.86
CA PRO A 254 -14.71 -17.61 21.78
C PRO A 254 -14.88 -18.36 20.45
N SER A 255 -15.99 -18.22 19.73
CA SER A 255 -16.18 -18.90 18.43
C SER A 255 -15.37 -18.26 17.30
N PHE A 256 -15.15 -16.94 17.35
CA PHE A 256 -14.27 -16.22 16.43
C PHE A 256 -12.79 -16.53 16.74
N TRP A 257 -12.43 -16.62 18.03
CA TRP A 257 -11.12 -17.13 18.43
C TRP A 257 -10.82 -18.51 17.86
N ASP A 258 -11.80 -19.42 17.93
CA ASP A 258 -11.64 -20.78 17.43
C ASP A 258 -11.36 -20.88 15.92
N ALA A 259 -11.77 -19.87 15.15
CA ALA A 259 -11.45 -19.75 13.72
C ALA A 259 -10.02 -19.22 13.44
N THR A 260 -9.34 -18.64 14.44
CA THR A 260 -8.01 -18.00 14.26
C THR A 260 -6.90 -18.52 15.18
N LYS A 261 -7.19 -19.32 16.21
CA LYS A 261 -6.21 -19.87 17.17
C LYS A 261 -5.05 -20.70 16.58
N ASN A 262 -5.10 -21.01 15.29
CA ASN A 262 -4.08 -21.73 14.51
C ASN A 262 -3.42 -20.87 13.40
N ALA A 263 -3.64 -19.55 13.39
CA ALA A 263 -3.11 -18.61 12.41
C ALA A 263 -1.59 -18.40 12.51
N GLY A 264 -1.06 -17.46 11.72
CA GLY A 264 0.34 -17.06 11.74
C GLY A 264 0.82 -16.62 13.13
N PHE A 265 2.12 -16.81 13.40
CA PHE A 265 2.73 -16.44 14.68
C PHE A 265 3.52 -15.13 14.57
N ASP A 266 2.81 -14.03 14.33
CA ASP A 266 3.31 -12.65 14.35
C ASP A 266 2.26 -11.70 14.96
N LEU A 267 2.45 -10.38 14.81
CA LEU A 267 1.41 -9.36 14.99
C LEU A 267 1.68 -8.25 13.97
N SER A 268 0.75 -8.02 13.07
CA SER A 268 0.88 -7.06 11.96
C SER A 268 -0.50 -6.57 11.50
N TRP A 269 -0.54 -5.82 10.39
CA TRP A 269 -1.79 -5.40 9.76
C TRP A 269 -2.55 -6.57 9.08
N ASP A 270 -1.88 -7.70 8.86
CA ASP A 270 -2.41 -8.91 8.21
C ASP A 270 -2.77 -10.02 9.23
N ASN A 271 -2.40 -9.81 10.50
CA ASN A 271 -2.58 -10.81 11.55
C ASN A 271 -2.70 -10.13 12.92
N VAL A 272 -3.93 -9.98 13.40
CA VAL A 272 -4.25 -9.40 14.72
C VAL A 272 -4.60 -10.45 15.78
N ALA A 273 -4.41 -11.75 15.49
CA ALA A 273 -4.75 -12.86 16.39
C ALA A 273 -4.07 -12.74 17.77
N ALA A 274 -2.84 -12.22 17.81
CA ALA A 274 -2.11 -11.97 19.05
C ALA A 274 -2.76 -10.89 19.93
N ALA A 275 -3.33 -9.85 19.32
CA ALA A 275 -4.03 -8.78 20.01
C ALA A 275 -5.40 -9.26 20.51
N ALA A 276 -6.13 -10.02 19.68
CA ALA A 276 -7.35 -10.71 20.10
C ALA A 276 -7.10 -11.63 21.31
N ALA A 277 -6.06 -12.47 21.28
CA ALA A 277 -5.71 -13.35 22.39
C ALA A 277 -5.47 -12.58 23.71
N LEU A 278 -4.72 -11.47 23.65
CA LEU A 278 -4.49 -10.61 24.83
C LEU A 278 -5.80 -10.04 25.38
N LEU A 279 -6.66 -9.50 24.53
CA LEU A 279 -7.88 -8.80 24.93
C LEU A 279 -8.98 -9.75 25.41
N LEU A 280 -9.05 -10.96 24.84
CA LEU A 280 -9.94 -12.03 25.31
C LEU A 280 -9.47 -12.64 26.64
N ARG A 281 -8.15 -12.75 26.85
CA ARG A 281 -7.58 -13.13 28.15
C ARG A 281 -7.81 -12.05 29.21
N ASP A 282 -7.59 -10.78 28.87
CA ASP A 282 -7.82 -9.63 29.76
C ASP A 282 -9.28 -9.54 30.25
N THR A 283 -10.24 -9.96 29.42
CA THR A 283 -11.67 -9.99 29.75
C THR A 283 -12.13 -11.32 30.35
N GLY A 284 -11.35 -12.40 30.21
CA GLY A 284 -11.73 -13.75 30.65
C GLY A 284 -12.80 -14.42 29.78
N ALA A 285 -12.94 -14.00 28.51
CA ALA A 285 -13.95 -14.52 27.58
C ALA A 285 -13.85 -16.05 27.43
N GLY A 286 -14.99 -16.75 27.47
CA GLY A 286 -15.02 -18.22 27.46
C GLY A 286 -14.49 -18.91 28.73
N GLY A 287 -14.06 -18.18 29.76
CA GLY A 287 -13.59 -18.74 31.02
C GLY A 287 -12.22 -19.43 30.94
N SER A 288 -11.88 -20.24 31.94
CA SER A 288 -10.52 -20.76 32.16
C SER A 288 -9.97 -21.62 31.02
N ALA A 289 -10.81 -22.43 30.36
CA ALA A 289 -10.39 -23.28 29.24
C ALA A 289 -9.96 -22.45 28.02
N TYR A 290 -10.72 -21.41 27.66
CA TYR A 290 -10.36 -20.48 26.60
C TYR A 290 -9.21 -19.55 27.01
N THR A 291 -9.15 -19.13 28.27
CA THR A 291 -8.02 -18.38 28.85
C THR A 291 -6.69 -19.12 28.63
N ALA A 292 -6.66 -20.42 28.86
CA ALA A 292 -5.50 -21.27 28.60
C ALA A 292 -5.16 -21.38 27.09
N SER A 293 -6.16 -21.31 26.19
CA SER A 293 -5.93 -21.27 24.73
C SER A 293 -5.33 -19.95 24.27
N TYR A 294 -5.79 -18.81 24.82
CA TYR A 294 -5.19 -17.49 24.55
C TYR A 294 -3.73 -17.46 25.03
N ASP A 295 -3.48 -17.87 26.28
CA ASP A 295 -2.11 -17.93 26.81
C ASP A 295 -1.24 -18.92 26.04
N TYR A 296 -1.75 -20.06 25.55
CA TYR A 296 -0.99 -20.97 24.68
C TYR A 296 -0.51 -20.28 23.39
N PHE A 297 -1.39 -19.54 22.71
CA PHE A 297 -1.01 -18.78 21.50
C PHE A 297 0.02 -17.70 21.81
N ILE A 298 -0.21 -16.89 22.87
CA ILE A 298 0.71 -15.84 23.31
C ILE A 298 2.07 -16.44 23.69
N ASN A 299 2.09 -17.57 24.40
CA ASN A 299 3.31 -18.29 24.76
C ASN A 299 4.06 -18.81 23.53
N ARG A 300 3.34 -19.28 22.48
CA ARG A 300 3.95 -19.72 21.22
C ARG A 300 4.55 -18.56 20.42
N LEU A 301 3.83 -17.46 20.26
CA LEU A 301 4.32 -16.25 19.58
C LEU A 301 5.58 -15.72 20.28
N LEU A 302 5.51 -15.53 21.60
CA LEU A 302 6.65 -15.05 22.38
C LEU A 302 7.80 -16.06 22.40
N GLY A 303 7.53 -17.36 22.39
CA GLY A 303 8.56 -18.39 22.21
C GLY A 303 9.30 -18.28 20.87
N ARG A 304 8.57 -17.96 19.77
CA ARG A 304 9.14 -17.81 18.41
C ARG A 304 10.09 -16.62 18.28
N PHE A 305 9.87 -15.53 19.04
CA PHE A 305 10.68 -14.29 18.97
C PHE A 305 11.70 -14.15 20.11
N ILE A 306 11.38 -14.58 21.34
CA ILE A 306 12.33 -14.55 22.47
C ILE A 306 13.34 -15.69 22.34
N GLY A 307 12.91 -16.84 21.81
CA GLY A 307 13.76 -18.02 21.55
C GLY A 307 14.51 -18.00 20.21
N SER A 308 14.53 -16.86 19.51
CA SER A 308 15.23 -16.71 18.24
C SER A 308 16.73 -17.04 18.34
N THR A 309 17.28 -17.61 17.28
CA THR A 309 18.73 -17.85 17.13
C THR A 309 19.34 -16.82 16.18
N LYS A 310 20.67 -16.71 16.11
CA LYS A 310 21.35 -15.73 15.25
C LYS A 310 20.95 -15.89 13.78
N CYS A 311 20.77 -14.78 13.07
CA CYS A 311 20.50 -14.79 11.63
C CYS A 311 21.65 -15.49 10.87
N GLY A 312 21.30 -16.53 10.13
CA GLY A 312 22.19 -17.22 9.20
C GLY A 312 21.98 -16.76 7.76
N PRO A 313 22.53 -17.50 6.77
CA PRO A 313 22.11 -17.35 5.37
C PRO A 313 20.58 -17.44 5.23
N LEU A 314 20.00 -16.65 4.32
CA LEU A 314 18.55 -16.42 4.23
C LEU A 314 17.77 -17.65 3.74
N THR A 315 17.52 -18.63 4.62
CA THR A 315 16.89 -19.92 4.25
C THR A 315 15.79 -20.40 5.21
N SER A 316 15.18 -19.54 6.03
CA SER A 316 14.08 -19.94 6.93
C SER A 316 13.10 -18.80 7.22
N PRO A 317 11.76 -19.04 7.18
CA PRO A 317 10.74 -18.05 7.55
C PRO A 317 10.54 -17.99 9.08
N ALA A 318 11.63 -17.78 9.82
CA ALA A 318 11.66 -17.76 11.27
C ALA A 318 12.36 -16.49 11.79
N PRO A 319 11.82 -15.81 12.80
CA PRO A 319 12.48 -14.66 13.42
C PRO A 319 13.88 -15.05 13.94
N CYS A 320 14.89 -14.28 13.56
CA CYS A 320 16.28 -14.49 13.91
C CYS A 320 16.89 -13.24 14.56
N ILE A 321 18.00 -13.37 15.27
CA ILE A 321 18.66 -12.26 15.96
C ILE A 321 19.82 -11.73 15.09
N THR A 322 19.74 -10.46 14.73
CA THR A 322 20.82 -9.69 14.07
C THR A 322 22.12 -9.71 14.92
N PRO A 323 23.30 -9.55 14.31
CA PRO A 323 24.57 -9.39 15.05
C PRO A 323 24.52 -8.35 16.19
N GLY A 324 23.76 -7.27 16.04
CA GLY A 324 23.56 -6.20 17.03
C GLY A 324 22.43 -6.41 18.04
N GLY A 325 21.66 -7.50 17.95
CA GLY A 325 20.71 -7.92 18.99
C GLY A 325 19.23 -7.61 18.77
N MET A 326 18.85 -7.01 17.64
CA MET A 326 17.44 -6.92 17.22
C MET A 326 16.97 -8.27 16.68
N VAL A 327 15.77 -8.71 17.05
CA VAL A 327 15.04 -9.77 16.36
C VAL A 327 14.52 -9.21 15.04
N TRP A 328 14.73 -9.96 13.96
CA TRP A 328 14.39 -9.63 12.59
C TRP A 328 13.51 -10.74 12.02
N TYR A 329 12.41 -10.41 11.35
CA TYR A 329 11.45 -11.38 10.82
C TYR A 329 11.28 -11.30 9.30
N ASP A 330 11.14 -10.08 8.77
CA ASP A 330 11.02 -9.81 7.35
C ASP A 330 11.80 -8.53 6.99
N GLN A 331 12.16 -8.37 5.72
CA GLN A 331 12.80 -7.17 5.17
C GLN A 331 11.87 -5.95 5.11
N TRP A 332 10.56 -6.18 5.07
CA TRP A 332 9.53 -5.15 5.06
C TRP A 332 9.09 -4.84 6.49
N GLY A 333 9.49 -3.69 7.03
CA GLY A 333 9.15 -3.33 8.41
C GLY A 333 9.73 -4.30 9.44
N SER A 334 11.05 -4.58 9.35
CA SER A 334 11.76 -5.43 10.32
C SER A 334 11.60 -4.92 11.76
N ALA A 335 11.68 -3.60 11.95
CA ALA A 335 11.43 -2.94 13.23
C ALA A 335 9.95 -3.02 13.65
N ARG A 336 9.01 -2.88 12.71
CA ARG A 336 7.55 -2.97 12.96
C ARG A 336 7.16 -4.30 13.59
N TYR A 337 7.57 -5.43 13.00
CA TYR A 337 7.22 -6.75 13.51
C TYR A 337 7.71 -6.95 14.95
N THR A 338 8.97 -6.58 15.21
CA THR A 338 9.59 -6.74 16.53
C THR A 338 9.03 -5.74 17.56
N ALA A 339 8.63 -4.54 17.16
CA ALA A 339 7.95 -3.59 18.02
C ALA A 339 6.53 -4.06 18.39
N ASN A 340 5.81 -4.65 17.45
CA ASN A 340 4.49 -5.25 17.69
C ASN A 340 4.59 -6.45 18.65
N VAL A 341 5.60 -7.31 18.52
CA VAL A 341 5.79 -8.42 19.48
C VAL A 341 6.35 -7.92 20.83
N ALA A 342 7.10 -6.81 20.87
CA ALA A 342 7.47 -6.14 22.12
C ALA A 342 6.22 -5.62 22.89
N LEU A 343 5.23 -5.07 22.19
CA LEU A 343 3.91 -4.76 22.76
C LEU A 343 3.26 -6.02 23.36
N VAL A 344 3.23 -7.14 22.62
CA VAL A 344 2.65 -8.41 23.11
C VAL A 344 3.38 -8.91 24.36
N ALA A 345 4.72 -8.83 24.37
CA ALA A 345 5.55 -9.26 25.49
C ALA A 345 5.25 -8.43 26.76
N LEU A 346 5.10 -7.11 26.64
CA LEU A 346 4.78 -6.21 27.75
C LEU A 346 3.34 -6.42 28.25
N ALA A 347 2.37 -6.53 27.35
CA ALA A 347 0.99 -6.85 27.70
C ALA A 347 0.88 -8.22 28.42
N ALA A 348 1.63 -9.23 27.96
CA ALA A 348 1.75 -10.54 28.59
C ALA A 348 2.73 -10.57 29.80
N SER A 349 3.18 -9.41 30.29
CA SER A 349 4.00 -9.28 31.51
C SER A 349 3.28 -8.56 32.64
N ARG A 350 2.28 -7.71 32.35
CA ARG A 350 1.55 -6.87 33.32
C ARG A 350 1.17 -7.62 34.60
N THR A 351 1.34 -7.00 35.77
CA THR A 351 1.02 -7.62 37.07
C THR A 351 -0.41 -7.34 37.54
N ASP A 352 -1.21 -6.57 36.80
CA ASP A 352 -2.65 -6.54 36.97
C ASP A 352 -3.30 -7.79 36.33
N GLY A 353 -4.59 -8.01 36.58
CA GLY A 353 -5.27 -9.26 36.23
C GLY A 353 -5.21 -9.65 34.75
N GLY A 354 -5.03 -8.67 33.85
CA GLY A 354 -4.95 -8.92 32.41
C GLY A 354 -3.73 -9.72 31.98
N GLY A 355 -2.59 -9.56 32.67
CA GLY A 355 -1.35 -10.28 32.34
C GLY A 355 -1.31 -11.76 32.73
N GLY A 356 -2.47 -12.41 32.94
CA GLY A 356 -2.65 -13.81 33.29
C GLY A 356 -2.08 -14.16 34.67
N THR A 357 -2.94 -14.33 35.68
CA THR A 357 -2.52 -14.48 37.10
C THR A 357 -1.55 -15.65 37.35
N ALA A 358 -1.59 -16.70 36.53
CA ALA A 358 -0.70 -17.86 36.61
C ALA A 358 0.74 -17.61 36.08
N VAL A 359 1.01 -16.50 35.37
CA VAL A 359 2.34 -16.24 34.80
C VAL A 359 3.35 -15.86 35.88
N LYS A 360 4.40 -16.67 36.03
CA LYS A 360 5.47 -16.52 37.04
C LYS A 360 6.24 -15.22 36.87
N ALA A 361 6.69 -14.61 37.98
CA ALA A 361 7.44 -13.36 38.00
C ALA A 361 8.68 -13.38 37.07
N ALA A 362 9.49 -14.45 37.11
CA ALA A 362 10.65 -14.60 36.23
C ALA A 362 10.29 -14.61 34.72
N THR A 363 9.11 -15.14 34.36
CA THR A 363 8.61 -15.13 32.98
C THR A 363 8.16 -13.72 32.56
N ARG A 364 7.59 -12.93 33.48
CA ARG A 364 7.28 -11.50 33.26
C ARG A 364 8.55 -10.68 33.06
N ALA A 365 9.56 -10.90 33.90
CA ALA A 365 10.86 -10.25 33.78
C ALA A 365 11.53 -10.58 32.44
N SER A 366 11.64 -11.86 32.08
CA SER A 366 12.19 -12.31 30.79
C SER A 366 11.52 -11.63 29.58
N ARG A 367 10.18 -11.59 29.54
CA ARG A 367 9.40 -10.93 28.49
C ARG A 367 9.62 -9.41 28.43
N ALA A 368 9.49 -8.73 29.56
CA ALA A 368 9.60 -7.28 29.62
C ALA A 368 11.04 -6.78 29.37
N CYS A 369 12.05 -7.52 29.82
CA CYS A 369 13.46 -7.22 29.57
C CYS A 369 13.87 -7.50 28.11
N TRP A 370 13.33 -8.56 27.48
CA TRP A 370 13.44 -8.74 26.03
C TRP A 370 12.77 -7.57 25.29
N ALA A 371 11.53 -7.22 25.62
CA ALA A 371 10.84 -6.08 24.99
C ALA A 371 11.62 -4.76 25.15
N LYS A 372 12.21 -4.52 26.33
CA LYS A 372 13.10 -3.38 26.56
C LYS A 372 14.31 -3.41 25.64
N SER A 373 15.01 -4.54 25.48
CA SER A 373 16.20 -4.62 24.62
C SER A 373 15.87 -4.31 23.16
N GLN A 374 14.71 -4.77 22.67
CA GLN A 374 14.27 -4.54 21.30
C GLN A 374 13.89 -3.08 21.04
N ILE A 375 13.14 -2.45 21.94
CA ILE A 375 12.80 -1.03 21.82
C ILE A 375 14.05 -0.15 22.05
N ALA A 376 14.96 -0.53 22.94
CA ALA A 376 16.23 0.18 23.15
C ALA A 376 17.11 0.14 21.88
N TYR A 377 17.19 -0.99 21.18
CA TYR A 377 17.86 -1.08 19.88
C TYR A 377 17.28 -0.08 18.87
N MET A 378 15.94 0.00 18.76
CA MET A 378 15.25 0.94 17.86
C MET A 378 15.47 2.42 18.25
N LEU A 379 15.61 2.70 19.54
CA LEU A 379 15.94 4.03 20.07
C LEU A 379 17.43 4.40 19.93
N GLY A 380 18.28 3.45 19.53
CA GLY A 380 19.69 3.69 19.18
C GLY A 380 20.73 2.92 20.00
N ILE A 381 20.31 2.10 20.99
CA ILE A 381 21.20 1.27 21.81
C ILE A 381 21.59 0.01 21.02
N ASN A 382 22.46 0.21 20.02
CA ASN A 382 22.98 -0.79 19.11
C ASN A 382 24.43 -0.44 18.70
N PRO A 383 25.20 -1.37 18.09
CA PRO A 383 26.62 -1.15 17.76
C PRO A 383 26.92 0.05 16.85
N GLN A 384 25.92 0.63 16.19
CA GLN A 384 26.07 1.76 15.26
C GLN A 384 25.65 3.11 15.87
N ASN A 385 25.10 3.13 17.09
CA ASN A 385 24.39 4.28 17.69
C ASN A 385 23.27 4.84 16.78
N GLN A 386 22.64 3.98 15.97
CA GLN A 386 21.65 4.38 14.97
C GLN A 386 20.24 4.23 15.55
N SER A 387 19.56 5.33 15.88
CA SER A 387 18.11 5.26 16.08
C SER A 387 17.42 5.00 14.75
N PHE A 388 16.30 4.28 14.79
CA PHE A 388 15.39 4.06 13.68
C PHE A 388 14.11 4.91 13.79
N VAL A 389 14.11 5.90 14.70
CA VAL A 389 12.99 6.82 14.93
C VAL A 389 13.36 8.23 14.46
N VAL A 390 12.65 8.74 13.46
CA VAL A 390 12.92 10.04 12.83
C VAL A 390 12.94 11.16 13.87
N GLY A 391 14.07 11.89 13.92
CA GLY A 391 14.27 13.01 14.85
C GLY A 391 14.60 12.64 16.30
N TYR A 392 14.66 11.35 16.66
CA TYR A 392 15.09 10.92 18.01
C TYR A 392 16.60 10.68 18.04
N LYS A 393 17.36 11.54 18.72
CA LYS A 393 18.81 11.39 18.92
C LYS A 393 19.12 11.54 20.42
N PRO A 394 19.24 10.44 21.20
CA PRO A 394 19.34 10.51 22.66
C PRO A 394 20.70 11.04 23.17
N SER A 395 21.72 11.11 22.32
CA SER A 395 22.93 11.91 22.54
C SER A 395 23.52 12.39 21.22
N SER A 396 24.52 13.27 21.25
CA SER A 396 25.25 13.76 20.07
C SER A 396 26.01 12.68 19.30
N LEU A 397 26.22 11.50 19.88
CA LEU A 397 26.81 10.34 19.20
C LEU A 397 25.79 9.56 18.36
N HIS A 398 24.49 9.81 18.55
CA HIS A 398 23.44 9.05 17.90
C HIS A 398 23.01 9.64 16.56
N LYS A 399 22.83 8.77 15.58
CA LYS A 399 22.15 9.06 14.32
C LYS A 399 20.65 8.81 14.46
N SER A 400 19.86 9.38 13.57
CA SER A 400 18.48 8.99 13.30
C SER A 400 18.17 9.19 11.82
N PRO A 401 17.09 8.61 11.28
CA PRO A 401 16.77 8.73 9.85
C PRO A 401 16.40 10.17 9.51
N GLU A 402 17.01 10.71 8.45
CA GLU A 402 16.76 12.07 7.96
C GLU A 402 16.13 12.06 6.56
N LYS A 403 16.14 10.92 5.86
CA LYS A 403 15.52 10.73 4.54
C LYS A 403 14.43 9.63 4.50
N PRO A 404 13.43 9.62 5.40
CA PRO A 404 12.32 8.68 5.30
C PRO A 404 11.60 8.82 3.95
N HIS A 405 11.21 7.69 3.35
CA HIS A 405 10.45 7.61 2.11
C HIS A 405 9.02 8.13 2.35
N HIS A 406 8.85 9.45 2.28
CA HIS A 406 7.59 10.10 2.60
C HIS A 406 7.45 11.46 1.89
N ARG A 407 6.51 11.53 0.93
CA ARG A 407 6.28 12.64 0.00
C ARG A 407 6.22 14.00 0.70
N SER A 408 5.20 14.20 1.55
CA SER A 408 4.91 15.51 2.16
C SER A 408 6.05 16.07 3.02
N SER A 409 6.91 15.23 3.60
CA SER A 409 8.04 15.69 4.43
C SER A 409 9.32 15.95 3.62
N SER A 410 9.49 15.29 2.47
CA SER A 410 10.53 15.62 1.48
C SER A 410 10.33 17.00 0.83
N CYS A 411 9.12 17.55 0.92
CA CYS A 411 8.80 18.88 0.40
C CYS A 411 9.32 20.01 1.31
N ASN A 412 9.73 21.12 0.68
CA ASN A 412 10.13 22.34 1.38
C ASN A 412 8.93 22.92 2.18
N ARG A 413 9.19 23.44 3.39
CA ARG A 413 8.15 24.07 4.25
C ARG A 413 7.52 25.32 3.62
N ASN A 414 8.24 26.02 2.75
CA ASN A 414 7.67 27.10 1.93
C ASN A 414 6.91 26.50 0.72
N TYR A 415 5.59 26.69 0.68
CA TYR A 415 4.72 26.13 -0.36
C TYR A 415 4.87 26.80 -1.73
N THR A 416 5.50 27.98 -1.82
CA THR A 416 5.81 28.63 -3.11
C THR A 416 6.94 27.95 -3.87
N ILE A 417 7.73 27.10 -3.21
CA ILE A 417 8.75 26.26 -3.84
C ILE A 417 8.07 24.97 -4.31
N THR A 418 8.16 24.66 -5.60
CA THR A 418 7.64 23.42 -6.19
C THR A 418 8.11 22.19 -5.40
N CYS A 419 7.22 21.21 -5.23
CA CYS A 419 7.58 19.88 -4.77
C CYS A 419 7.03 18.88 -5.77
N ASP A 420 7.95 18.28 -6.52
CA ASP A 420 7.74 17.29 -7.57
C ASP A 420 8.73 16.12 -7.35
N TRP A 421 8.93 15.27 -8.34
CA TRP A 421 9.88 14.15 -8.28
C TRP A 421 11.33 14.54 -7.94
N ASN A 422 11.76 15.80 -8.13
CA ASN A 422 13.09 16.24 -7.68
C ASN A 422 13.22 16.22 -6.15
N ALA A 423 12.12 16.22 -5.39
CA ALA A 423 12.13 16.04 -3.94
C ALA A 423 12.35 14.59 -3.50
N LEU A 424 12.07 13.60 -4.36
CA LEU A 424 12.49 12.21 -4.13
C LEU A 424 14.03 12.10 -4.22
N ASP A 425 14.61 12.69 -5.28
CA ASP A 425 16.04 12.61 -5.59
C ASP A 425 16.92 13.67 -4.90
N ALA A 426 16.33 14.54 -4.06
CA ALA A 426 17.07 15.56 -3.33
C ALA A 426 18.12 14.94 -2.38
N ALA A 427 19.40 15.18 -2.63
CA ALA A 427 20.51 14.53 -1.91
C ALA A 427 20.56 14.81 -0.39
N GLY A 428 19.95 15.93 0.05
CA GLY A 428 19.86 16.32 1.46
C GLY A 428 18.78 15.58 2.27
N PRO A 429 18.67 15.89 3.58
CA PRO A 429 17.59 15.39 4.43
C PRO A 429 16.22 15.94 4.00
N ASN A 430 15.14 15.29 4.46
CA ASN A 430 13.78 15.78 4.28
C ASN A 430 13.62 17.17 4.96
N PRO A 431 13.22 18.23 4.24
CA PRO A 431 13.13 19.60 4.79
C PRO A 431 12.14 19.78 5.96
N SER A 432 11.26 18.80 6.17
CA SER A 432 10.39 18.72 7.35
C SER A 432 10.70 17.44 8.12
N VAL A 433 11.10 17.55 9.40
CA VAL A 433 11.36 16.37 10.22
C VAL A 433 10.05 15.66 10.58
N LEU A 434 9.92 14.39 10.19
CA LEU A 434 8.76 13.53 10.45
C LEU A 434 8.82 12.97 11.89
N MET A 435 8.87 13.87 12.88
CA MET A 435 9.16 13.56 14.29
C MET A 435 8.40 12.34 14.83
N GLY A 436 9.16 11.34 15.31
CA GLY A 436 8.62 10.17 16.00
C GLY A 436 8.24 9.00 15.10
N ALA A 437 8.35 9.11 13.77
CA ALA A 437 8.09 7.98 12.87
C ALA A 437 9.20 6.91 12.97
N LEU A 438 8.83 5.68 13.34
CA LEU A 438 9.67 4.50 13.18
C LEU A 438 9.79 4.15 11.68
N VAL A 439 11.01 4.05 11.18
CA VAL A 439 11.29 3.56 9.81
C VAL A 439 11.29 2.03 9.76
N GLY A 440 11.26 1.46 8.55
CA GLY A 440 11.21 0.01 8.33
C GLY A 440 12.28 -0.79 9.07
N GLY A 441 13.49 -0.25 9.20
CA GLY A 441 14.55 -0.79 10.06
C GLY A 441 15.75 -1.37 9.28
N PRO A 442 16.65 -2.08 9.97
CA PRO A 442 17.84 -2.67 9.35
C PRO A 442 17.55 -3.99 8.63
N GLY A 443 18.55 -4.46 7.86
CA GLY A 443 18.64 -5.84 7.39
C GLY A 443 18.96 -6.84 8.51
N ALA A 444 18.94 -8.13 8.18
CA ALA A 444 19.25 -9.24 9.10
C ALA A 444 20.72 -9.26 9.60
N ASP A 445 21.56 -8.39 9.01
CA ASP A 445 22.98 -8.18 9.23
C ASP A 445 23.28 -6.80 9.89
N ASP A 446 22.26 -6.15 10.47
CA ASP A 446 22.28 -4.76 10.95
C ASP A 446 22.51 -3.71 9.83
N SER A 447 22.54 -4.06 8.54
CA SER A 447 22.79 -3.08 7.48
C SER A 447 21.65 -2.06 7.37
N TYR A 448 22.00 -0.77 7.42
CA TYR A 448 21.07 0.33 7.24
C TYR A 448 21.75 1.50 6.52
N GLU A 449 21.02 2.12 5.59
CA GLU A 449 21.42 3.32 4.85
C GLU A 449 20.23 4.28 4.86
N ASP A 450 20.46 5.57 5.11
CA ASP A 450 19.43 6.62 5.13
C ASP A 450 19.25 7.18 3.71
N ASP A 451 18.50 6.43 2.90
CA ASP A 451 18.14 6.75 1.51
C ASP A 451 16.62 6.76 1.32
N ARG A 452 16.15 7.82 0.67
CA ARG A 452 14.73 8.03 0.34
C ARG A 452 14.21 7.06 -0.72
N ARG A 453 15.09 6.41 -1.51
CA ARG A 453 14.68 5.38 -2.47
C ARG A 453 14.65 3.96 -1.86
N ASP A 454 15.28 3.70 -0.72
CA ASP A 454 15.08 2.43 0.02
C ASP A 454 13.73 2.42 0.76
N TYR A 455 12.68 2.11 0.01
CA TYR A 455 11.32 1.90 0.50
C TYR A 455 11.13 0.60 1.32
N LYS A 456 12.20 -0.14 1.65
CA LYS A 456 12.14 -1.24 2.64
C LYS A 456 12.61 -0.76 4.00
N LYS A 457 13.79 -0.13 4.06
CA LYS A 457 14.43 0.32 5.30
C LYS A 457 13.96 1.70 5.76
N ASN A 458 13.64 2.61 4.83
CA ASN A 458 13.24 3.99 5.09
C ASN A 458 11.76 4.28 4.85
N ALA A 459 10.96 3.28 4.48
CA ALA A 459 9.50 3.40 4.55
C ALA A 459 9.04 3.69 5.99
N VAL A 460 7.94 4.42 6.09
CA VAL A 460 7.26 4.80 7.34
C VAL A 460 5.76 4.60 7.10
N ALA A 461 5.07 3.94 8.02
CA ALA A 461 3.64 3.65 7.91
C ALA A 461 2.92 3.79 9.26
N LEU A 462 1.59 3.89 9.23
CA LEU A 462 0.76 3.89 10.43
C LEU A 462 1.01 2.64 11.29
N ASP A 463 1.01 1.45 10.67
CA ASP A 463 1.09 0.18 11.38
C ASP A 463 2.48 -0.06 12.00
N PHE A 464 3.54 0.54 11.42
CA PHE A 464 4.89 0.54 11.99
C PHE A 464 4.92 1.22 13.35
N ASN A 465 4.10 2.25 13.53
CA ASN A 465 4.11 3.11 14.71
C ASN A 465 3.10 2.66 15.78
N ALA A 466 2.10 1.85 15.42
CA ALA A 466 1.01 1.46 16.32
C ALA A 466 1.51 0.60 17.50
N GLY A 467 2.10 -0.57 17.23
CA GLY A 467 2.62 -1.44 18.29
C GLY A 467 3.84 -0.83 19.00
N PHE A 468 4.69 -0.11 18.27
CA PHE A 468 5.82 0.64 18.83
C PHE A 468 5.38 1.65 19.91
N THR A 469 4.34 2.44 19.64
CA THR A 469 3.79 3.41 20.62
C THR A 469 3.17 2.70 21.82
N GLY A 470 2.51 1.55 21.61
CA GLY A 470 2.03 0.69 22.70
C GLY A 470 3.16 0.14 23.57
N ALA A 471 4.24 -0.34 22.96
CA ALA A 471 5.42 -0.86 23.67
C ALA A 471 6.14 0.23 24.49
N LEU A 472 6.29 1.44 23.94
CA LEU A 472 6.81 2.60 24.70
C LEU A 472 5.96 2.90 25.94
N ALA A 473 4.63 2.86 25.82
CA ALA A 473 3.73 3.07 26.96
C ALA A 473 3.84 1.96 28.02
N GLY A 474 3.98 0.70 27.59
CA GLY A 474 4.20 -0.44 28.48
C GLY A 474 5.52 -0.38 29.24
N LEU A 475 6.62 0.01 28.56
CA LEU A 475 7.92 0.26 29.21
C LEU A 475 7.84 1.44 30.19
N THR A 476 7.20 2.54 29.79
CA THR A 476 7.00 3.72 30.65
C THR A 476 6.21 3.38 31.91
N SER A 477 5.16 2.56 31.78
CA SER A 477 4.36 2.12 32.92
C SER A 477 5.15 1.21 33.87
N LEU A 478 5.95 0.29 33.35
CA LEU A 478 6.76 -0.61 34.17
C LEU A 478 7.93 0.12 34.83
N GLU A 479 8.55 1.08 34.15
CA GLU A 479 9.59 1.95 34.71
C GLU A 479 9.06 2.78 35.89
N GLN A 480 7.82 3.26 35.82
CA GLN A 480 7.14 3.90 36.95
C GLN A 480 6.92 2.91 38.13
N SER A 481 6.46 1.68 37.86
CA SER A 481 6.33 0.63 38.89
C SER A 481 7.66 0.24 39.56
N LEU A 482 8.74 0.21 38.79
CA LEU A 482 10.09 -0.12 39.24
C LEU A 482 10.70 1.02 40.07
N SER A 483 10.60 2.25 39.58
CA SER A 483 11.05 3.45 40.30
C SER A 483 10.33 3.62 41.64
N GLN A 484 9.03 3.32 41.71
CA GLN A 484 8.25 3.35 42.96
C GLN A 484 8.65 2.25 43.95
N SER A 485 9.14 1.09 43.47
CA SER A 485 9.61 0.00 44.33
C SER A 485 11.09 0.10 44.70
N GLY A 486 11.80 1.15 44.26
CA GLY A 486 13.25 1.28 44.41
C GLY A 486 14.06 0.28 43.57
N CYS A 487 13.41 -0.41 42.63
CA CYS A 487 14.01 -1.44 41.81
C CYS A 487 14.59 -0.84 40.52
N SER A 488 15.84 -1.18 40.18
CA SER A 488 16.41 -0.85 38.86
C SER A 488 15.94 -1.85 37.81
N TRP A 489 16.01 -1.46 36.53
CA TRP A 489 15.80 -2.39 35.42
C TRP A 489 16.74 -3.60 35.51
N ASP A 490 18.00 -3.40 35.86
CA ASP A 490 18.99 -4.48 35.92
C ASP A 490 18.66 -5.46 37.06
N GLY A 491 18.24 -4.94 38.22
CA GLY A 491 17.77 -5.77 39.33
C GLY A 491 16.47 -6.52 39.03
N PHE A 492 15.57 -5.92 38.26
CA PHE A 492 14.36 -6.60 37.76
C PHE A 492 14.70 -7.71 36.75
N CYS A 493 15.58 -7.44 35.79
CA CYS A 493 16.01 -8.42 34.79
C CYS A 493 16.86 -9.55 35.39
N ALA A 494 17.61 -9.28 36.46
CA ALA A 494 18.32 -10.28 37.26
C ALA A 494 17.41 -11.00 38.28
N GLY A 495 16.15 -10.58 38.44
CA GLY A 495 15.20 -11.16 39.40
C GLY A 495 15.48 -10.85 40.87
N THR A 496 16.34 -9.88 41.18
CA THR A 496 16.71 -9.49 42.55
C THR A 496 15.72 -8.53 43.21
N CYS A 497 14.87 -7.87 42.41
CA CYS A 497 13.76 -7.05 42.90
C CYS A 497 12.54 -7.14 41.97
N SER A 498 11.41 -6.58 42.40
CA SER A 498 10.14 -6.65 41.66
C SER A 498 9.46 -5.27 41.55
N PRO A 499 8.67 -5.01 40.51
CA PRO A 499 7.84 -3.82 40.39
C PRO A 499 6.74 -3.82 41.46
N LEU A 500 6.34 -2.64 41.92
CA LEU A 500 5.08 -2.50 42.66
C LEU A 500 3.89 -2.66 41.70
N ALA A 501 2.83 -3.31 42.18
CA ALA A 501 1.54 -3.30 41.50
C ALA A 501 0.96 -1.88 41.54
N LEU A 502 0.85 -1.23 40.38
CA LEU A 502 0.19 0.07 40.27
C LEU A 502 -1.30 -0.07 40.59
N PRO A 503 -1.92 0.92 41.26
CA PRO A 503 -3.35 0.88 41.55
C PRO A 503 -4.16 1.00 40.25
N SER A 504 -5.31 0.29 40.22
CA SER A 504 -6.18 0.24 39.03
C SER A 504 -6.66 1.64 38.61
N PRO A 505 -6.75 1.96 37.30
CA PRO A 505 -7.05 3.32 36.81
C PRO A 505 -8.30 3.99 37.41
N ALA A 506 -9.28 3.21 37.86
CA ALA A 506 -10.50 3.70 38.54
C ALA A 506 -10.26 4.43 39.89
N SER A 507 -9.02 4.44 40.39
CA SER A 507 -8.66 4.99 41.71
C SER A 507 -7.81 6.27 41.69
N LEU A 508 -7.36 6.73 40.51
CA LEU A 508 -6.53 7.93 40.39
C LEU A 508 -7.41 9.19 40.26
N PRO A 509 -7.39 10.14 41.21
CA PRO A 509 -8.06 11.42 41.02
C PRO A 509 -7.38 12.22 39.89
N PRO A 510 -8.12 13.04 39.13
CA PRO A 510 -7.55 13.83 38.05
C PRO A 510 -6.52 14.82 38.60
N LYS A 511 -5.23 14.57 38.30
CA LYS A 511 -4.14 15.52 38.55
C LYS A 511 -4.48 16.84 37.84
N PRO A 512 -4.35 18.01 38.50
CA PRO A 512 -4.61 19.29 37.85
C PRO A 512 -3.83 19.41 36.54
N SER A 513 -4.52 19.81 35.47
CA SER A 513 -3.92 19.99 34.14
C SER A 513 -2.71 20.93 34.24
N PRO A 514 -1.62 20.67 33.49
CA PRO A 514 -0.52 21.63 33.37
C PRO A 514 -1.08 22.99 32.96
N ARG A 515 -0.71 24.03 33.72
CA ARG A 515 -1.06 25.42 33.36
C ARG A 515 -0.61 25.66 31.92
N PRO A 516 -1.44 26.27 31.04
CA PRO A 516 -1.00 26.58 29.68
C PRO A 516 0.30 27.38 29.73
N PRO A 517 1.23 27.17 28.78
CA PRO A 517 2.48 27.91 28.74
C PRO A 517 2.17 29.42 28.73
N PRO A 518 2.99 30.25 29.39
CA PRO A 518 2.78 31.69 29.37
C PRO A 518 2.74 32.17 27.91
N SER A 519 1.76 33.00 27.59
CA SER A 519 1.65 33.62 26.27
C SER A 519 2.97 34.29 25.90
N PRO A 520 3.41 34.22 24.62
CA PRO A 520 4.71 34.77 24.23
C PRO A 520 4.79 36.24 24.62
N GLN A 521 5.71 36.55 25.52
CA GLN A 521 5.93 37.90 26.01
C GLN A 521 6.38 38.78 24.84
N PRO A 522 5.85 40.01 24.67
CA PRO A 522 6.22 40.86 23.55
C PRO A 522 7.74 41.04 23.46
N SER A 523 8.29 40.87 22.26
CA SER A 523 9.71 41.08 22.00
C SER A 523 10.11 42.52 22.37
N PRO A 524 11.29 42.72 23.00
CA PRO A 524 11.75 44.07 23.31
C PRO A 524 11.93 44.89 22.01
N PRO A 525 11.64 46.19 22.04
CA PRO A 525 11.80 47.05 20.86
C PRO A 525 13.29 47.16 20.46
N PRO A 526 13.60 47.37 19.17
CA PRO A 526 14.97 47.56 18.71
C PRO A 526 15.60 48.81 19.31
N PRO A 527 16.94 48.85 19.45
CA PRO A 527 17.64 50.01 20.02
C PRO A 527 17.48 51.27 19.15
N PRO A 528 17.41 52.46 19.75
CA PRO A 528 17.20 53.70 19.01
C PRO A 528 18.43 54.12 18.19
N SER A 529 18.18 54.67 16.99
CA SER A 529 19.19 55.37 16.19
C SER A 529 19.60 56.69 16.86
N PRO A 530 20.85 57.17 16.66
CA PRO A 530 21.36 58.37 17.31
C PRO A 530 20.64 59.65 16.85
N MET A 531 20.44 60.59 17.79
CA MET A 531 19.65 61.81 17.62
C MET A 531 20.55 63.07 17.54
N PRO A 532 20.30 64.01 16.61
CA PRO A 532 21.01 65.30 16.57
C PRO A 532 20.68 66.24 17.75
N SER A 533 21.58 67.17 18.06
CA SER A 533 21.44 68.15 19.15
C SER A 533 20.71 69.46 18.73
N PRO A 534 20.15 70.26 19.67
CA PRO A 534 19.11 71.27 19.36
C PRO A 534 19.55 72.75 19.49
N PRO A 535 18.73 73.70 18.97
CA PRO A 535 18.76 75.13 19.33
C PRO A 535 17.79 75.48 20.50
N PRO A 536 17.92 76.67 21.15
CA PRO A 536 17.30 76.96 22.46
C PRO A 536 15.98 77.77 22.44
N SER A 537 15.29 77.81 23.59
CA SER A 537 14.11 78.66 23.88
C SER A 537 14.47 79.96 24.61
N PRO A 538 13.56 80.96 24.63
CA PRO A 538 13.04 81.41 25.94
C PRO A 538 11.52 81.76 25.96
N LYS A 539 11.06 82.24 27.15
CA LYS A 539 9.68 82.57 27.63
C LYS A 539 9.59 84.11 27.90
N PRO A 540 8.67 84.78 28.68
CA PRO A 540 7.49 84.36 29.48
C PRO A 540 6.24 85.32 29.51
N SER A 541 5.26 84.98 30.40
CA SER A 541 4.41 85.88 31.25
C SER A 541 3.11 86.52 30.70
N PRO A 542 2.17 87.00 31.58
CA PRO A 542 1.98 86.83 33.05
C PRO A 542 0.58 86.30 33.50
N ARG A 543 0.34 85.97 34.81
CA ARG A 543 -0.94 85.38 35.30
C ARG A 543 -1.30 85.50 36.82
N PRO A 544 -2.41 86.18 37.21
CA PRO A 544 -3.16 86.03 38.49
C PRO A 544 -4.47 85.21 38.29
N PRO A 545 -5.45 85.06 39.24
CA PRO A 545 -5.53 85.35 40.69
C PRO A 545 -5.79 84.06 41.56
N LYS A 546 -6.70 84.09 42.57
CA LYS A 546 -6.84 83.20 43.77
C LYS A 546 -8.26 83.34 44.43
N PRO A 547 -8.66 82.66 45.55
CA PRO A 547 -8.52 81.24 46.03
C PRO A 547 -9.81 80.60 46.67
N SER A 548 -9.89 79.26 46.91
CA SER A 548 -10.58 78.56 48.07
C SER A 548 -10.55 76.99 48.00
N PRO A 549 -10.88 76.18 49.06
CA PRO A 549 -10.28 74.84 49.28
C PRO A 549 -11.16 73.57 49.59
N ARG A 550 -10.60 72.35 49.30
CA ARG A 550 -10.55 70.99 49.99
C ARG A 550 -11.65 70.46 50.97
N PRO A 551 -11.71 69.13 51.38
CA PRO A 551 -11.10 67.85 50.90
C PRO A 551 -12.11 66.60 50.79
N PRO A 552 -11.87 65.34 51.28
CA PRO A 552 -11.66 64.05 50.52
C PRO A 552 -12.72 62.92 50.89
N PRO A 553 -12.53 61.55 50.78
CA PRO A 553 -11.51 60.63 50.21
C PRO A 553 -12.09 59.69 49.08
N SER A 554 -12.06 58.33 48.93
CA SER A 554 -11.62 57.10 49.67
C SER A 554 -11.44 55.84 48.74
N HIS A 555 -11.23 54.62 49.31
CA HIS A 555 -10.99 53.32 48.61
C HIS A 555 -12.18 52.32 48.66
N LYS A 556 -12.11 51.16 47.95
CA LYS A 556 -13.14 50.08 47.93
C LYS A 556 -12.59 48.66 47.63
N PRO A 557 -12.77 47.66 48.53
CA PRO A 557 -13.48 46.39 48.26
C PRO A 557 -14.35 45.97 49.51
N PRO A 558 -14.82 44.71 49.76
CA PRO A 558 -14.92 43.46 48.99
C PRO A 558 -16.39 42.92 48.92
N SER A 559 -16.63 41.59 48.98
CA SER A 559 -17.95 40.93 48.84
C SER A 559 -18.19 39.77 49.84
N PRO A 560 -19.39 39.67 50.48
CA PRO A 560 -19.88 38.46 51.15
C PRO A 560 -21.39 38.10 50.89
N SER A 561 -21.85 36.93 51.36
CA SER A 561 -23.27 36.45 51.35
C SER A 561 -23.67 35.94 52.75
N PRO A 562 -24.93 36.02 53.26
CA PRO A 562 -25.89 34.88 53.17
C PRO A 562 -27.44 35.09 53.42
N LYS A 563 -28.30 34.20 52.84
CA LYS A 563 -29.64 33.67 53.36
C LYS A 563 -30.87 34.62 53.54
N PRO A 564 -32.14 34.16 53.81
CA PRO A 564 -32.90 32.97 53.30
C PRO A 564 -34.46 33.11 53.04
N PHE A 565 -35.04 32.23 52.20
CA PHE A 565 -36.43 31.63 52.15
C PHE A 565 -37.77 32.44 52.16
N PRO A 566 -38.79 32.00 51.36
CA PRO A 566 -39.89 31.11 51.83
C PRO A 566 -40.30 29.96 50.82
N PRO A 567 -41.29 29.06 51.11
CA PRO A 567 -41.46 27.74 50.44
C PRO A 567 -42.57 27.65 49.33
N PRO A 568 -42.76 26.50 48.62
CA PRO A 568 -43.53 26.40 47.37
C PRO A 568 -44.94 25.73 47.46
N PRO A 569 -45.80 25.87 46.42
CA PRO A 569 -47.06 25.13 46.24
C PRO A 569 -46.94 23.86 45.34
N PRO A 570 -47.91 22.91 45.40
CA PRO A 570 -47.91 21.62 44.68
C PRO A 570 -48.54 21.65 43.26
N PRO A 571 -48.45 20.57 42.45
CA PRO A 571 -48.76 20.59 41.01
C PRO A 571 -50.20 20.15 40.61
N PRO A 572 -50.71 20.59 39.44
CA PRO A 572 -51.93 20.08 38.80
C PRO A 572 -51.68 18.91 37.79
N PRO A 573 -52.73 18.14 37.43
CA PRO A 573 -52.63 16.92 36.60
C PRO A 573 -52.65 17.16 35.06
N PRO A 574 -52.35 16.14 34.22
CA PRO A 574 -52.10 16.31 32.78
C PRO A 574 -53.35 16.25 31.85
N PRO A 575 -53.31 16.89 30.66
CA PRO A 575 -54.33 16.82 29.62
C PRO A 575 -54.18 15.62 28.63
N PRO A 576 -55.23 15.29 27.84
CA PRO A 576 -55.32 14.04 27.04
C PRO A 576 -54.57 14.05 25.67
N PRO A 577 -54.40 12.87 25.03
CA PRO A 577 -53.65 12.72 23.77
C PRO A 577 -54.40 13.22 22.51
N PRO A 578 -53.66 13.54 21.42
CA PRO A 578 -54.21 14.09 20.19
C PRO A 578 -54.74 13.05 19.18
N SER A 579 -55.59 13.51 18.26
CA SER A 579 -56.03 12.80 17.05
C SER A 579 -55.77 13.67 15.79
N PRO A 580 -55.73 13.10 14.57
CA PRO A 580 -54.95 13.67 13.46
C PRO A 580 -55.62 14.84 12.72
N THR A 581 -54.80 15.63 12.01
CA THR A 581 -55.22 16.73 11.13
C THR A 581 -54.66 16.53 9.72
N ALA A 582 -55.41 16.97 8.69
CA ALA A 582 -55.12 16.73 7.28
C ALA A 582 -53.97 17.60 6.70
N PRO A 583 -53.32 17.18 5.59
CA PRO A 583 -52.18 17.89 5.01
C PRO A 583 -52.57 19.18 4.23
N PRO A 584 -51.67 20.17 4.14
CA PRO A 584 -51.89 21.43 3.40
C PRO A 584 -51.61 21.32 1.88
N PRO A 585 -52.12 22.27 1.07
CA PRO A 585 -51.97 22.28 -0.40
C PRO A 585 -50.57 22.74 -0.89
N PRO A 586 -50.21 22.45 -2.16
CA PRO A 586 -48.90 22.77 -2.73
C PRO A 586 -48.69 24.26 -3.10
N PRO A 587 -47.43 24.74 -3.17
CA PRO A 587 -47.08 26.12 -3.51
C PRO A 587 -47.12 26.42 -5.04
N PRO A 588 -47.20 27.71 -5.43
CA PRO A 588 -47.23 28.14 -6.84
C PRO A 588 -45.87 28.02 -7.55
N PRO A 589 -45.85 27.97 -8.90
CA PRO A 589 -44.63 27.81 -9.70
C PRO A 589 -43.73 29.07 -9.71
N LEU A 590 -42.42 28.84 -9.80
CA LEU A 590 -41.38 29.88 -9.85
C LEU A 590 -41.10 30.35 -11.29
N SER A 591 -40.75 31.64 -11.44
CA SER A 591 -40.30 32.22 -12.71
C SER A 591 -38.86 31.82 -13.07
N PRO A 592 -38.50 31.72 -14.36
CA PRO A 592 -37.16 31.31 -14.79
C PRO A 592 -36.10 32.43 -14.58
N PRO A 593 -34.82 32.07 -14.41
CA PRO A 593 -33.72 33.03 -14.23
C PRO A 593 -33.27 33.69 -15.55
N PRO A 594 -32.63 34.88 -15.50
CA PRO A 594 -32.12 35.58 -16.68
C PRO A 594 -30.88 34.90 -17.29
N SER A 595 -30.71 35.04 -18.61
CA SER A 595 -29.59 34.48 -19.36
C SER A 595 -28.27 35.25 -19.17
N PRO A 596 -27.09 34.59 -19.25
CA PRO A 596 -25.78 35.24 -19.12
C PRO A 596 -25.39 36.04 -20.39
N PRO A 597 -24.51 37.05 -20.27
CA PRO A 597 -23.99 37.81 -21.40
C PRO A 597 -23.00 37.00 -22.26
N PRO A 598 -22.80 37.38 -23.55
CA PRO A 598 -21.92 36.65 -24.48
C PRO A 598 -20.42 36.85 -24.18
N SER A 599 -19.62 35.83 -24.50
CA SER A 599 -18.16 35.83 -24.34
C SER A 599 -17.43 36.64 -25.42
N PRO A 600 -16.27 37.26 -25.10
CA PRO A 600 -15.44 37.96 -26.09
C PRO A 600 -14.70 37.00 -27.04
N PRO A 601 -14.34 37.44 -28.26
CA PRO A 601 -13.61 36.62 -29.24
C PRO A 601 -12.13 36.39 -28.84
N PRO A 602 -11.49 35.31 -29.34
CA PRO A 602 -10.12 34.97 -28.99
C PRO A 602 -9.08 35.93 -29.62
N SER A 603 -8.00 36.18 -28.88
CA SER A 603 -6.81 36.89 -29.39
C SER A 603 -5.90 35.95 -30.21
N PRO A 604 -5.12 36.46 -31.18
CA PRO A 604 -4.30 35.64 -32.06
C PRO A 604 -3.08 35.01 -31.35
N SER A 605 -2.67 33.84 -31.83
CA SER A 605 -1.54 33.07 -31.29
C SER A 605 -0.18 33.77 -31.51
N PRO A 606 0.76 33.69 -30.54
CA PRO A 606 2.14 34.14 -30.76
C PRO A 606 2.88 33.28 -31.79
N GLN A 607 3.72 33.91 -32.62
CA GLN A 607 4.69 33.18 -33.44
C GLN A 607 5.89 32.70 -32.60
N PRO A 608 6.51 31.55 -32.93
CA PRO A 608 7.69 31.06 -32.23
C PRO A 608 8.95 31.87 -32.61
N PHE A 609 9.75 32.23 -31.61
CA PHE A 609 11.09 32.78 -31.82
C PHE A 609 12.09 31.67 -32.22
N PRO A 610 13.12 31.99 -33.03
CA PRO A 610 14.17 31.03 -33.37
C PRO A 610 15.07 30.72 -32.15
N PRO A 611 15.67 29.52 -32.08
CA PRO A 611 16.53 29.12 -30.97
C PRO A 611 17.90 29.83 -30.98
N PRO A 612 18.53 30.06 -29.81
CA PRO A 612 19.87 30.62 -29.72
C PRO A 612 20.96 29.60 -30.16
N PRO A 613 22.14 30.07 -30.60
CA PRO A 613 23.25 29.19 -30.97
C PRO A 613 23.86 28.48 -29.74
N PRO A 614 24.45 27.29 -29.92
CA PRO A 614 25.06 26.54 -28.82
C PRO A 614 26.35 27.19 -28.31
N SER A 615 26.54 27.18 -26.99
CA SER A 615 27.79 27.58 -26.34
C SER A 615 28.82 26.43 -26.36
N PRO A 616 30.14 26.72 -26.40
CA PRO A 616 31.18 25.69 -26.51
C PRO A 616 31.33 24.85 -25.22
N MET A 617 31.69 23.57 -25.38
CA MET A 617 31.94 22.65 -24.26
C MET A 617 33.28 22.97 -23.54
N PRO A 618 33.34 22.90 -22.20
CA PRO A 618 34.60 22.91 -21.46
C PRO A 618 35.43 21.64 -21.71
N SER A 619 36.75 21.77 -21.77
CA SER A 619 37.67 20.63 -21.85
C SER A 619 37.83 19.92 -20.50
N PRO A 620 38.01 18.59 -20.46
CA PRO A 620 38.22 17.85 -19.22
C PRO A 620 39.63 18.06 -18.63
N PRO A 621 39.79 18.03 -17.29
CA PRO A 621 41.10 18.11 -16.63
C PRO A 621 41.91 16.80 -16.74
N PRO A 622 43.25 16.84 -16.59
CA PRO A 622 44.11 15.67 -16.74
C PRO A 622 44.11 14.72 -15.52
N SER A 623 44.20 13.41 -15.78
CA SER A 623 44.32 12.37 -14.75
C SER A 623 45.74 12.24 -14.19
N PRO A 624 45.93 12.02 -12.87
CA PRO A 624 47.24 11.84 -12.25
C PRO A 624 47.84 10.43 -12.46
N GLN A 625 49.18 10.35 -12.49
CA GLN A 625 49.92 9.08 -12.57
C GLN A 625 50.03 8.37 -11.19
N PRO A 626 50.07 7.02 -11.16
CA PRO A 626 50.39 6.24 -9.96
C PRO A 626 51.91 6.01 -9.77
N SER A 627 52.29 5.58 -8.56
CA SER A 627 53.68 5.28 -8.15
C SER A 627 53.68 4.26 -6.98
N PRO A 628 54.80 3.54 -6.69
CA PRO A 628 54.73 2.07 -6.80
C PRO A 628 54.50 1.26 -5.51
N ARG A 629 54.33 -0.06 -5.69
CA ARG A 629 53.99 -1.04 -4.65
C ARG A 629 55.00 -2.21 -4.59
N PRO A 630 55.48 -2.62 -3.40
CA PRO A 630 56.23 -3.87 -3.20
C PRO A 630 55.33 -4.97 -2.56
N PRO A 631 55.80 -6.20 -2.25
CA PRO A 631 55.44 -7.34 -3.11
C PRO A 631 54.49 -8.36 -2.44
N ARG A 632 54.16 -9.43 -3.17
CA ARG A 632 53.28 -10.55 -2.76
C ARG A 632 53.95 -11.88 -3.12
N PRO A 633 53.77 -12.93 -2.32
CA PRO A 633 53.76 -14.31 -2.81
C PRO A 633 52.43 -15.01 -2.50
N SER A 634 52.03 -16.12 -3.14
CA SER A 634 52.22 -16.54 -4.56
C SER A 634 51.40 -17.82 -4.76
N HIS A 635 50.43 -17.86 -5.69
CA HIS A 635 49.89 -19.11 -6.26
C HIS A 635 49.26 -18.85 -7.65
N ARG A 636 48.93 -19.93 -8.38
CA ARG A 636 48.99 -20.02 -9.85
C ARG A 636 47.61 -19.86 -10.54
N PRO A 637 47.52 -19.24 -11.73
CA PRO A 637 46.23 -18.96 -12.41
C PRO A 637 45.84 -19.99 -13.50
N PRO A 638 44.56 -20.02 -13.92
CA PRO A 638 44.10 -20.52 -15.21
C PRO A 638 44.10 -19.43 -16.30
N SER A 639 43.87 -19.83 -17.57
CA SER A 639 44.06 -19.03 -18.80
C SER A 639 42.98 -17.95 -19.07
N PRO A 640 43.28 -16.90 -19.86
CA PRO A 640 42.36 -15.79 -20.15
C PRO A 640 41.38 -16.04 -21.32
N MET A 641 40.25 -15.34 -21.29
CA MET A 641 39.32 -15.16 -22.43
C MET A 641 39.67 -13.91 -23.26
N PRO A 642 39.30 -13.86 -24.57
CA PRO A 642 39.52 -12.69 -25.43
C PRO A 642 38.54 -11.53 -25.16
N PRO A 643 38.90 -10.27 -25.46
CA PRO A 643 38.03 -9.11 -25.27
C PRO A 643 36.99 -8.94 -26.40
N PRO A 644 35.85 -8.27 -26.14
CA PRO A 644 34.80 -8.01 -27.12
C PRO A 644 35.15 -6.87 -28.11
N PRO A 645 34.56 -6.86 -29.32
CA PRO A 645 34.85 -5.85 -30.35
C PRO A 645 34.16 -4.49 -30.12
N SER A 646 34.77 -3.43 -30.62
CA SER A 646 34.23 -2.06 -30.57
C SER A 646 33.10 -1.83 -31.61
N PRO A 647 32.08 -1.01 -31.30
CA PRO A 647 30.96 -0.73 -32.21
C PRO A 647 31.35 0.19 -33.38
N LYS A 648 30.65 0.03 -34.52
CA LYS A 648 30.76 0.90 -35.71
C LYS A 648 29.70 2.01 -35.72
N PRO A 649 29.89 3.13 -36.43
CA PRO A 649 28.89 4.20 -36.55
C PRO A 649 27.73 3.84 -37.49
N PHE A 650 26.58 4.48 -37.30
CA PHE A 650 25.41 4.41 -38.19
C PHE A 650 25.38 5.55 -39.24
N PRO A 651 24.79 5.33 -40.43
CA PRO A 651 24.58 6.37 -41.45
C PRO A 651 23.31 7.23 -41.20
N PRO A 652 23.20 8.41 -41.84
CA PRO A 652 22.06 9.32 -41.68
C PRO A 652 20.82 8.95 -42.51
N PRO A 653 19.61 9.46 -42.17
CA PRO A 653 18.34 9.15 -42.85
C PRO A 653 18.06 10.00 -44.11
N PRO A 654 17.16 9.54 -45.01
CA PRO A 654 16.74 10.26 -46.22
C PRO A 654 15.60 11.29 -45.98
N PRO A 655 15.37 12.23 -46.92
CA PRO A 655 14.35 13.29 -46.82
C PRO A 655 12.90 12.85 -47.16
N PRO A 656 11.87 13.62 -46.76
CA PRO A 656 10.45 13.26 -46.93
C PRO A 656 9.85 13.64 -48.29
N GLN A 657 8.71 13.02 -48.65
CA GLN A 657 7.84 13.39 -49.77
C GLN A 657 6.34 13.40 -49.39
N SER A 658 5.50 13.86 -50.31
CA SER A 658 4.24 14.60 -50.05
C SER A 658 2.92 13.84 -50.24
N SER A 659 1.85 14.37 -49.63
CA SER A 659 0.47 13.88 -49.67
C SER A 659 -0.27 14.11 -51.01
N PRO A 660 -1.25 13.25 -51.38
CA PRO A 660 -2.21 13.49 -52.47
C PRO A 660 -3.63 13.91 -51.99
N PRO A 661 -4.50 14.48 -52.88
CA PRO A 661 -5.85 14.96 -52.55
C PRO A 661 -7.02 14.06 -53.04
N SER A 662 -8.26 14.56 -52.88
CA SER A 662 -9.57 13.94 -53.18
C SER A 662 -10.52 14.97 -53.85
N PRO A 663 -11.79 14.67 -54.22
CA PRO A 663 -12.36 13.51 -54.95
C PRO A 663 -13.40 13.91 -56.08
N THR A 664 -13.81 13.00 -56.99
CA THR A 664 -15.11 13.08 -57.72
C THR A 664 -15.52 11.76 -58.45
N ALA A 665 -16.74 11.69 -58.99
CA ALA A 665 -17.38 10.59 -59.76
C ALA A 665 -18.30 11.18 -60.87
N PRO A 666 -19.14 10.47 -61.68
CA PRO A 666 -19.39 9.01 -61.89
C PRO A 666 -19.45 8.55 -63.40
N PRO A 667 -19.83 7.29 -63.75
CA PRO A 667 -20.02 6.83 -65.14
C PRO A 667 -21.31 5.99 -65.46
N PRO A 668 -21.82 6.06 -66.72
CA PRO A 668 -22.61 4.99 -67.38
C PRO A 668 -22.29 4.82 -68.91
N PRO A 669 -22.83 3.84 -69.69
CA PRO A 669 -23.34 2.48 -69.40
C PRO A 669 -22.75 1.35 -70.34
N LEU A 670 -23.38 0.16 -70.33
CA LEU A 670 -23.10 -1.13 -71.06
C LEU A 670 -23.63 -1.13 -72.54
N PRO A 671 -23.66 -2.22 -73.38
CA PRO A 671 -23.39 -3.70 -73.22
C PRO A 671 -22.53 -4.31 -74.39
N PRO A 672 -22.53 -5.63 -74.81
CA PRO A 672 -23.22 -6.86 -74.34
C PRO A 672 -22.37 -8.17 -74.20
N SER A 673 -23.05 -9.27 -73.80
CA SER A 673 -22.54 -10.63 -73.46
C SER A 673 -22.55 -11.64 -74.63
N PRO A 674 -22.17 -12.95 -74.44
CA PRO A 674 -23.22 -13.96 -74.14
C PRO A 674 -22.85 -15.28 -73.35
N THR A 675 -23.86 -15.84 -72.65
CA THR A 675 -24.16 -17.29 -72.37
C THR A 675 -23.32 -18.19 -71.42
N ALA A 676 -23.95 -19.29 -70.95
CA ALA A 676 -23.51 -20.31 -69.97
C ALA A 676 -23.57 -21.77 -70.57
N SER A 677 -23.13 -22.89 -69.95
CA SER A 677 -23.74 -23.62 -68.80
C SER A 677 -22.95 -24.93 -68.39
N PRO A 678 -23.34 -25.72 -67.34
CA PRO A 678 -22.52 -26.76 -66.63
C PRO A 678 -22.90 -28.25 -67.00
N PRO A 679 -22.80 -29.37 -66.19
CA PRO A 679 -22.23 -29.67 -64.82
C PRO A 679 -21.50 -31.06 -64.61
N LEU A 680 -21.22 -31.46 -63.33
CA LEU A 680 -21.23 -32.84 -62.69
C LEU A 680 -20.00 -33.29 -61.82
N SER A 681 -20.20 -34.34 -60.98
CA SER A 681 -19.30 -34.98 -59.95
C SER A 681 -19.40 -36.55 -60.06
N PRO A 682 -18.81 -37.47 -59.22
CA PRO A 682 -18.04 -37.39 -57.95
C PRO A 682 -16.77 -38.34 -57.82
N THR A 683 -16.46 -38.90 -56.63
CA THR A 683 -15.24 -39.67 -56.15
C THR A 683 -15.40 -41.24 -56.19
N PRO A 684 -14.58 -42.19 -55.58
CA PRO A 684 -13.30 -42.17 -54.77
C PRO A 684 -12.25 -43.38 -54.87
N PHE A 685 -11.11 -43.33 -54.11
CA PHE A 685 -10.36 -44.41 -53.33
C PHE A 685 -9.20 -45.36 -53.90
N PRO A 686 -8.38 -46.12 -53.08
CA PRO A 686 -6.90 -46.39 -53.26
C PRO A 686 -6.39 -47.90 -53.21
N PRO A 687 -5.06 -48.25 -53.18
CA PRO A 687 -4.33 -48.72 -51.93
C PRO A 687 -2.75 -48.51 -51.85
N LEU A 688 -1.92 -49.45 -51.29
CA LEU A 688 -0.58 -49.24 -50.61
C LEU A 688 0.62 -50.23 -50.91
N SER A 689 1.89 -49.73 -50.83
CA SER A 689 3.22 -50.34 -50.37
C SER A 689 3.85 -51.63 -51.01
N PRO A 690 5.13 -52.08 -50.75
CA PRO A 690 6.41 -51.50 -50.22
C PRO A 690 7.72 -51.79 -51.07
N SER A 691 8.98 -51.62 -50.56
CA SER A 691 10.29 -51.76 -51.28
C SER A 691 11.53 -52.11 -50.40
N PRO A 692 12.66 -52.70 -50.92
CA PRO A 692 14.04 -52.16 -50.69
C PRO A 692 15.19 -52.59 -51.71
N GLU A 693 16.46 -52.35 -51.33
CA GLU A 693 17.81 -52.88 -51.78
C GLU A 693 18.65 -52.17 -52.93
N PRO A 694 20.02 -52.26 -52.93
CA PRO A 694 20.98 -51.30 -53.55
C PRO A 694 21.87 -51.90 -54.71
N SER A 695 22.92 -51.33 -55.35
CA SER A 695 23.48 -49.99 -55.78
C SER A 695 24.86 -50.29 -56.49
N PRO A 696 25.93 -49.43 -56.62
CA PRO A 696 26.07 -47.96 -56.73
C PRO A 696 26.67 -47.30 -58.04
N PRO A 697 28.01 -47.22 -58.38
CA PRO A 697 28.58 -46.10 -59.20
C PRO A 697 29.45 -46.52 -60.44
N PRO A 698 30.14 -45.62 -61.23
CA PRO A 698 30.22 -44.15 -61.16
C PRO A 698 29.81 -43.38 -62.46
N SER A 699 29.86 -42.04 -62.38
CA SER A 699 29.43 -41.01 -63.36
C SER A 699 27.93 -40.71 -63.35
N THR A 700 27.54 -39.59 -62.72
CA THR A 700 26.13 -39.21 -62.52
C THR A 700 25.94 -37.70 -62.57
N SER A 701 24.86 -37.30 -63.25
CA SER A 701 24.27 -35.95 -63.20
C SER A 701 23.71 -35.60 -61.83
N SER A 702 23.54 -34.30 -61.55
CA SER A 702 22.60 -33.81 -60.54
C SER A 702 21.36 -33.20 -61.22
N PRO A 703 20.21 -33.90 -61.24
CA PRO A 703 18.90 -33.30 -61.54
C PRO A 703 18.51 -32.27 -60.45
N PRO A 704 17.36 -31.57 -60.55
CA PRO A 704 16.75 -30.99 -59.35
C PRO A 704 16.63 -32.07 -58.26
N PRO A 705 16.83 -31.74 -56.97
CA PRO A 705 16.93 -32.75 -55.92
C PRO A 705 15.65 -33.58 -55.84
N SER A 706 15.77 -34.86 -56.18
CA SER A 706 14.71 -35.86 -55.99
C SER A 706 14.21 -35.77 -54.55
N ALA A 707 12.88 -35.67 -54.38
CA ALA A 707 12.25 -35.48 -53.07
C ALA A 707 12.84 -36.46 -52.06
N VAL A 708 13.47 -35.94 -51.00
CA VAL A 708 14.28 -36.75 -50.10
C VAL A 708 13.34 -37.69 -49.34
N THR A 709 13.57 -39.00 -49.41
CA THR A 709 12.71 -40.00 -48.76
C THR A 709 13.38 -40.60 -47.52
N CYS A 710 12.59 -40.89 -46.49
CA CYS A 710 13.08 -41.52 -45.28
C CYS A 710 13.26 -43.03 -45.49
N SER A 711 14.48 -43.47 -45.80
CA SER A 711 14.78 -44.88 -46.05
C SER A 711 15.01 -45.68 -44.76
N SER A 712 14.98 -47.02 -44.87
CA SER A 712 15.39 -47.94 -43.80
C SER A 712 16.88 -47.92 -43.50
N THR A 713 17.71 -47.32 -44.35
CA THR A 713 19.18 -47.16 -44.19
C THR A 713 19.57 -45.80 -43.60
N ASP A 714 18.64 -44.86 -43.49
CA ASP A 714 18.88 -43.52 -42.98
C ASP A 714 18.82 -43.50 -41.45
N TYR A 715 19.97 -43.26 -40.81
CA TYR A 715 20.09 -43.25 -39.35
C TYR A 715 19.12 -42.27 -38.66
N ALA A 716 18.78 -41.14 -39.28
CA ALA A 716 17.80 -40.21 -38.73
C ALA A 716 16.39 -40.82 -38.75
N CYS A 717 15.97 -41.38 -39.88
CA CYS A 717 14.67 -42.06 -40.02
C CYS A 717 14.57 -43.33 -39.16
N GLN A 718 15.72 -43.98 -38.87
CA GLN A 718 15.83 -45.04 -37.89
C GLN A 718 15.61 -44.53 -36.45
N GLN A 719 16.16 -43.36 -36.05
CA GLN A 719 15.93 -42.81 -34.70
C GLN A 719 14.44 -42.63 -34.40
N CYS A 720 13.65 -42.14 -35.37
CA CYS A 720 12.19 -42.02 -35.27
C CYS A 720 11.46 -43.34 -34.93
N SER A 721 12.13 -44.49 -35.04
CA SER A 721 11.56 -45.82 -34.78
C SER A 721 11.79 -46.31 -33.34
N GLN A 722 12.47 -45.52 -32.49
CA GLN A 722 12.67 -45.83 -31.07
C GLN A 722 11.41 -45.57 -30.26
N SER A 723 11.21 -46.33 -29.19
CA SER A 723 10.01 -46.30 -28.33
C SER A 723 9.73 -44.97 -27.62
N ILE A 724 10.68 -44.03 -27.64
CA ILE A 724 10.50 -42.65 -27.15
C ILE A 724 9.68 -41.78 -28.11
N TYR A 725 9.55 -42.15 -29.39
CA TYR A 725 8.79 -41.40 -30.40
C TYR A 725 7.42 -42.03 -30.63
N THR A 726 6.37 -41.35 -30.16
CA THR A 726 4.98 -41.85 -30.20
C THR A 726 4.28 -41.70 -31.56
N ALA A 727 4.91 -41.02 -32.53
CA ALA A 727 4.44 -40.92 -33.92
C ALA A 727 5.62 -41.07 -34.91
N PRO A 728 6.07 -42.31 -35.19
CA PRO A 728 7.30 -42.58 -35.94
C PRO A 728 7.28 -42.03 -37.37
N ASP A 729 6.16 -42.16 -38.09
CA ASP A 729 6.06 -41.70 -39.48
C ASP A 729 5.97 -40.17 -39.59
N ALA A 730 5.37 -39.52 -38.60
CA ALA A 730 5.30 -38.07 -38.49
C ALA A 730 6.72 -37.48 -38.25
N CYS A 731 7.48 -38.09 -37.35
CA CYS A 731 8.92 -37.80 -37.17
C CYS A 731 9.73 -37.99 -38.47
N ARG A 732 9.44 -39.04 -39.26
CA ARG A 732 10.08 -39.26 -40.57
C ARG A 732 9.72 -38.17 -41.59
N SER A 733 8.47 -37.70 -41.63
CA SER A 733 8.06 -36.56 -42.45
C SER A 733 8.80 -35.27 -42.10
N CYS A 734 9.05 -35.01 -40.80
CA CYS A 734 9.91 -33.90 -40.39
C CYS A 734 11.33 -34.05 -40.95
N VAL A 735 11.96 -35.22 -40.79
CA VAL A 735 13.35 -35.49 -41.23
C VAL A 735 13.50 -35.28 -42.73
N VAL A 736 12.50 -35.69 -43.52
CA VAL A 736 12.37 -35.42 -44.95
C VAL A 736 12.28 -33.91 -45.24
N ASN A 737 11.32 -33.23 -44.62
CA ASN A 737 11.05 -31.82 -44.90
C ASN A 737 12.22 -30.90 -44.52
N MET A 738 12.92 -31.19 -43.40
CA MET A 738 14.12 -30.47 -43.00
C MET A 738 15.25 -30.58 -44.06
N ARG A 739 15.41 -31.73 -44.70
CA ARG A 739 16.40 -31.87 -45.80
C ARG A 739 15.95 -31.21 -47.09
N ASN A 740 14.66 -31.22 -47.40
CA ASN A 740 14.12 -30.54 -48.58
C ASN A 740 14.35 -29.00 -48.50
N ILE A 741 14.44 -28.42 -47.30
CA ILE A 741 14.86 -27.01 -47.08
C ILE A 741 16.36 -26.83 -46.82
N GLY A 742 17.19 -27.86 -47.09
CA GLY A 742 18.65 -27.80 -46.95
C GLY A 742 19.18 -27.77 -45.50
N GLN A 743 18.33 -28.07 -44.50
CA GLN A 743 18.68 -28.02 -43.09
C GLN A 743 19.10 -29.39 -42.53
N ASN A 744 19.81 -29.36 -41.39
CA ASN A 744 20.28 -30.57 -40.72
C ASN A 744 19.09 -31.42 -40.21
N PRO A 745 18.92 -32.69 -40.66
CA PRO A 745 17.80 -33.55 -40.27
C PRO A 745 17.71 -33.82 -38.77
N TYR A 746 18.86 -33.83 -38.06
CA TYR A 746 18.89 -34.09 -36.62
C TYR A 746 18.23 -32.98 -35.79
N ARG A 747 17.88 -31.84 -36.42
CA ARG A 747 17.03 -30.81 -35.81
C ARG A 747 15.59 -31.27 -35.55
N CYS A 748 15.09 -32.34 -36.17
CA CYS A 748 13.80 -32.94 -35.78
C CYS A 748 13.84 -33.60 -34.39
N PHE A 749 14.99 -34.19 -34.00
CA PHE A 749 15.16 -34.76 -32.65
C PHE A 749 15.53 -33.70 -31.62
N SER A 750 16.16 -32.61 -32.07
CA SER A 750 16.57 -31.47 -31.25
C SER A 750 15.65 -30.24 -31.41
N CYS A 751 14.38 -30.45 -31.82
CA CYS A 751 13.38 -29.36 -31.83
C CYS A 751 13.27 -28.73 -30.42
N SER A 752 13.33 -29.54 -29.35
CA SER A 752 13.31 -29.07 -27.94
C SER A 752 14.60 -28.38 -27.47
N GLY A 753 15.57 -28.15 -28.35
CA GLY A 753 16.77 -27.36 -28.07
C GLY A 753 16.49 -25.86 -28.04
N TYR A 754 17.01 -25.16 -27.03
CA TYR A 754 16.65 -23.78 -26.68
C TYR A 754 16.92 -22.69 -27.75
N ASP A 755 17.71 -22.98 -28.80
CA ASP A 755 18.21 -21.97 -29.76
C ASP A 755 17.55 -22.01 -31.16
N VAL A 756 16.50 -22.80 -31.39
CA VAL A 756 15.81 -22.84 -32.70
C VAL A 756 14.76 -21.74 -32.82
N THR A 757 15.19 -20.52 -33.18
CA THR A 757 14.32 -19.33 -33.33
C THR A 757 13.69 -19.17 -34.72
N ASP A 758 13.95 -20.08 -35.67
CA ASP A 758 13.44 -20.00 -37.04
C ASP A 758 11.96 -20.44 -37.10
N PRO A 759 11.02 -19.57 -37.53
CA PRO A 759 9.59 -19.87 -37.49
C PRO A 759 9.15 -20.89 -38.55
N THR A 760 9.90 -21.06 -39.64
CA THR A 760 9.62 -22.06 -40.68
C THR A 760 10.03 -23.45 -40.20
N ILE A 761 11.21 -23.57 -39.57
CA ILE A 761 11.67 -24.80 -38.93
C ILE A 761 10.74 -25.18 -37.77
N GLN A 762 10.35 -24.23 -36.91
CA GLN A 762 9.37 -24.46 -35.85
C GLN A 762 8.03 -24.93 -36.40
N GLY A 763 7.50 -24.30 -37.46
CA GLY A 763 6.26 -24.70 -38.11
C GLY A 763 6.28 -26.16 -38.59
N ILE A 764 7.40 -26.61 -39.16
CA ILE A 764 7.60 -28.01 -39.60
C ILE A 764 7.72 -28.95 -38.39
N CYS A 765 8.48 -28.60 -37.34
CA CYS A 765 8.51 -29.36 -36.08
C CYS A 765 7.08 -29.54 -35.49
N PHE A 766 6.26 -28.49 -35.46
CA PHE A 766 4.93 -28.52 -34.83
C PHE A 766 3.82 -29.16 -35.67
N ALA A 767 3.90 -29.09 -37.00
CA ALA A 767 2.92 -29.72 -37.89
C ALA A 767 3.20 -31.21 -38.11
N GLU A 768 4.46 -31.57 -38.35
CA GLU A 768 4.84 -32.92 -38.76
C GLU A 768 5.43 -33.75 -37.61
N CYS A 769 6.20 -33.17 -36.69
CA CYS A 769 7.01 -33.98 -35.76
C CYS A 769 6.34 -34.30 -34.42
N VAL A 770 5.29 -33.57 -34.03
CA VAL A 770 4.62 -33.70 -32.71
C VAL A 770 3.19 -34.21 -32.90
N PRO A 771 2.81 -35.39 -32.39
CA PRO A 771 1.45 -35.90 -32.54
C PRO A 771 0.42 -34.96 -31.90
N ALA A 772 -0.73 -34.78 -32.55
CA ALA A 772 -1.79 -33.87 -32.09
C ALA A 772 -2.36 -34.23 -30.71
N ALA A 773 -2.18 -35.48 -30.24
CA ALA A 773 -2.58 -35.96 -28.92
C ALA A 773 -1.44 -35.95 -27.88
N ALA A 774 -0.24 -35.47 -28.22
CA ALA A 774 0.87 -35.38 -27.28
C ALA A 774 0.62 -34.29 -26.22
N PRO A 775 0.83 -34.55 -24.91
CA PRO A 775 0.80 -33.52 -23.87
C PRO A 775 1.92 -32.49 -24.06
N ARG A 776 1.62 -31.41 -24.79
CA ARG A 776 2.51 -30.24 -24.98
C ARG A 776 2.77 -29.59 -23.61
N GLY A 777 3.94 -29.85 -23.04
CA GLY A 777 4.34 -29.37 -21.71
C GLY A 777 5.37 -30.23 -20.97
N ASN A 778 5.55 -31.51 -21.35
CA ASN A 778 6.54 -32.38 -20.71
C ASN A 778 7.97 -32.20 -21.26
N ASP A 779 8.15 -32.20 -22.59
CA ASP A 779 9.47 -32.06 -23.23
C ASP A 779 9.80 -30.61 -23.64
N TRP A 780 8.90 -29.66 -23.36
CA TRP A 780 8.95 -28.26 -23.83
C TRP A 780 8.27 -27.31 -22.85
N SER A 781 8.78 -26.09 -22.69
CA SER A 781 8.10 -25.07 -21.87
C SER A 781 6.89 -24.48 -22.61
N CYS A 782 5.76 -24.33 -21.90
CA CYS A 782 4.57 -23.66 -22.43
C CYS A 782 4.85 -22.23 -22.95
N SER A 783 5.86 -21.56 -22.37
CA SER A 783 6.25 -20.21 -22.75
C SER A 783 6.70 -20.07 -24.20
N GLN A 784 7.37 -21.09 -24.75
CA GLN A 784 7.85 -21.09 -26.14
C GLN A 784 6.67 -21.28 -27.12
N TYR A 785 5.80 -22.26 -26.88
CA TYR A 785 4.59 -22.49 -27.70
C TYR A 785 3.69 -21.25 -27.78
N CYS A 786 3.47 -20.58 -26.64
CA CYS A 786 2.63 -19.38 -26.55
C CYS A 786 3.32 -18.09 -27.03
N SER A 787 4.56 -18.14 -27.51
CA SER A 787 5.31 -16.98 -28.01
C SER A 787 5.26 -16.78 -29.53
N ALA A 788 4.58 -17.67 -30.28
CA ALA A 788 4.49 -17.64 -31.74
C ALA A 788 3.08 -17.24 -32.23
N PRO A 789 2.82 -15.94 -32.55
CA PRO A 789 1.46 -15.46 -32.84
C PRO A 789 0.81 -16.12 -34.05
N SER A 790 1.59 -16.43 -35.09
CA SER A 790 1.13 -17.10 -36.32
C SER A 790 0.55 -18.49 -36.09
N LEU A 791 0.94 -19.17 -35.00
CA LEU A 791 0.47 -20.51 -34.65
C LEU A 791 -0.76 -20.50 -33.72
N VAL A 792 -1.02 -19.40 -33.00
CA VAL A 792 -1.96 -19.35 -31.87
C VAL A 792 -3.07 -18.31 -32.04
N ALA A 793 -2.78 -17.11 -32.57
CA ALA A 793 -3.73 -15.99 -32.55
C ALA A 793 -5.01 -16.26 -33.36
N ASN A 794 -4.87 -17.01 -34.47
CA ASN A 794 -5.95 -17.26 -35.44
C ASN A 794 -6.72 -18.58 -35.19
N ASP A 795 -6.28 -19.43 -34.25
CA ASP A 795 -6.90 -20.73 -33.95
C ASP A 795 -7.44 -20.75 -32.51
N PRO A 796 -8.78 -20.65 -32.30
CA PRO A 796 -9.38 -20.65 -30.97
C PRO A 796 -9.11 -21.91 -30.13
N THR A 797 -8.77 -23.05 -30.75
CA THR A 797 -8.47 -24.30 -30.03
C THR A 797 -7.03 -24.30 -29.53
N ARG A 798 -6.05 -24.00 -30.40
CA ARG A 798 -4.64 -23.83 -29.99
C ARG A 798 -4.47 -22.73 -28.94
N ALA A 799 -5.28 -21.69 -29.03
CA ALA A 799 -5.32 -20.62 -28.03
C ALA A 799 -5.84 -21.08 -26.66
N ARG A 800 -6.83 -21.98 -26.61
CA ARG A 800 -7.31 -22.62 -25.37
C ARG A 800 -6.29 -23.61 -24.79
N GLU A 801 -5.59 -24.36 -25.64
CA GLU A 801 -4.47 -25.22 -25.23
C GLU A 801 -3.34 -24.38 -24.59
N CYS A 802 -2.90 -23.34 -25.28
CA CYS A 802 -1.91 -22.37 -24.79
C CYS A 802 -2.32 -21.79 -23.43
N SER A 803 -3.56 -21.27 -23.32
CA SER A 803 -4.13 -20.73 -22.07
C SER A 803 -4.26 -21.77 -20.95
N SER A 804 -4.23 -23.07 -21.25
CA SER A 804 -4.30 -24.15 -20.26
C SER A 804 -2.89 -24.54 -19.79
N CYS A 805 -1.93 -24.61 -20.70
CA CYS A 805 -0.52 -24.91 -20.45
C CYS A 805 0.13 -23.82 -19.58
N VAL A 806 -0.10 -22.54 -19.89
CA VAL A 806 0.64 -21.37 -19.38
C VAL A 806 0.56 -21.11 -17.87
N LYS A 807 -0.37 -21.75 -17.15
CA LYS A 807 -0.75 -21.41 -15.76
C LYS A 807 0.34 -21.57 -14.68
N SER A 808 1.58 -21.91 -15.03
CA SER A 808 2.70 -22.11 -14.09
C SER A 808 4.06 -21.56 -14.53
N VAL A 809 4.23 -21.00 -15.74
CA VAL A 809 5.58 -20.70 -16.29
C VAL A 809 5.69 -19.41 -17.13
N SER A 810 6.62 -18.54 -16.69
CA SER A 810 7.16 -17.33 -17.36
C SER A 810 6.31 -16.05 -17.35
N PHE A 811 7.01 -14.90 -17.37
CA PHE A 811 6.47 -13.56 -17.12
C PHE A 811 5.56 -13.03 -18.24
N LYS A 812 5.99 -13.10 -19.52
CA LYS A 812 5.13 -12.73 -20.67
C LYS A 812 3.97 -13.72 -20.90
N ALA A 813 3.90 -14.83 -20.17
CA ALA A 813 2.83 -15.80 -20.35
C ALA A 813 1.48 -15.28 -19.80
N TRP A 814 1.51 -14.47 -18.73
CA TRP A 814 0.34 -13.74 -18.25
C TRP A 814 -0.17 -12.72 -19.28
N ASP A 815 0.73 -12.08 -20.04
CA ASP A 815 0.35 -11.12 -21.07
C ASP A 815 -0.48 -11.78 -22.19
N CYS A 816 -0.01 -12.94 -22.67
CA CYS A 816 -0.72 -13.77 -23.65
C CYS A 816 -2.09 -14.24 -23.11
N TYR A 817 -2.16 -14.63 -21.83
CA TYR A 817 -3.40 -15.02 -21.17
C TYR A 817 -4.41 -13.84 -21.04
N ASN A 818 -3.92 -12.65 -20.70
CA ASN A 818 -4.73 -11.44 -20.61
C ASN A 818 -5.31 -11.05 -21.98
N CYS A 819 -4.48 -11.08 -23.02
CA CYS A 819 -4.93 -10.93 -24.41
C CYS A 819 -6.03 -11.92 -24.80
N MET A 820 -5.96 -13.17 -24.35
CA MET A 820 -7.01 -14.17 -24.59
C MET A 820 -8.32 -13.86 -23.87
N ASN A 821 -8.26 -13.49 -22.59
CA ASN A 821 -9.46 -13.20 -21.79
C ASN A 821 -10.21 -11.97 -22.29
N VAL A 822 -9.52 -10.83 -22.46
CA VAL A 822 -10.13 -9.52 -22.77
C VAL A 822 -10.81 -9.50 -24.15
N THR A 823 -10.37 -10.38 -25.05
CA THR A 823 -10.86 -10.45 -26.43
C THR A 823 -11.90 -11.55 -26.66
N ALA A 824 -12.05 -12.52 -25.74
CA ALA A 824 -12.90 -13.70 -25.94
C ALA A 824 -14.40 -13.38 -26.11
N THR A 825 -14.85 -12.22 -25.62
CA THR A 825 -16.25 -11.77 -25.66
C THR A 825 -16.53 -10.73 -26.75
N LEU A 826 -15.52 -10.33 -27.54
CA LEU A 826 -15.67 -9.31 -28.58
C LEU A 826 -16.27 -9.89 -29.85
N SER A 827 -17.10 -9.11 -30.55
CA SER A 827 -17.76 -9.52 -31.81
C SER A 827 -16.76 -9.85 -32.94
N ASP A 828 -15.55 -9.28 -32.90
CA ASP A 828 -14.46 -9.55 -33.83
C ASP A 828 -13.25 -10.22 -33.15
N ALA A 829 -13.48 -11.03 -32.11
CA ALA A 829 -12.48 -11.63 -31.22
C ALA A 829 -11.20 -12.18 -31.87
N SER A 830 -11.24 -12.63 -33.14
CA SER A 830 -10.04 -13.08 -33.87
C SER A 830 -9.10 -11.92 -34.24
N ALA A 831 -9.64 -10.84 -34.81
CA ALA A 831 -8.87 -9.64 -35.16
C ALA A 831 -8.37 -8.93 -33.90
N ALA A 832 -9.22 -8.84 -32.86
CA ALA A 832 -8.81 -8.29 -31.57
C ALA A 832 -7.64 -9.07 -30.94
N ARG A 833 -7.65 -10.42 -31.01
CA ARG A 833 -6.51 -11.25 -30.58
C ARG A 833 -5.27 -11.00 -31.40
N ALA A 834 -5.36 -10.99 -32.74
CA ALA A 834 -4.23 -10.71 -33.61
C ALA A 834 -3.58 -9.36 -33.27
N THR A 835 -4.37 -8.30 -33.07
CA THR A 835 -3.85 -6.99 -32.62
C THR A 835 -3.21 -7.06 -31.23
N CYS A 836 -3.83 -7.76 -30.28
CA CYS A 836 -3.31 -7.89 -28.91
C CYS A 836 -1.97 -8.64 -28.85
N PHE A 837 -1.90 -9.82 -29.48
CA PHE A 837 -0.66 -10.61 -29.55
C PHE A 837 0.45 -9.87 -30.31
N THR A 838 0.11 -9.15 -31.38
CA THR A 838 1.06 -8.29 -32.08
C THR A 838 1.61 -7.21 -31.14
N CYS A 839 0.75 -6.52 -30.39
CA CYS A 839 1.16 -5.55 -29.39
C CYS A 839 2.10 -6.15 -28.32
N VAL A 840 1.78 -7.32 -27.74
CA VAL A 840 2.59 -7.97 -26.69
C VAL A 840 3.96 -8.44 -27.18
N THR A 841 4.07 -8.78 -28.47
CA THR A 841 5.30 -9.30 -29.08
C THR A 841 6.14 -8.24 -29.78
N THR A 842 5.55 -7.13 -30.25
CA THR A 842 6.25 -6.03 -30.95
C THR A 842 6.42 -4.76 -30.14
N THR A 843 5.83 -4.68 -28.94
CA THR A 843 5.96 -3.52 -28.02
C THR A 843 6.26 -3.95 -26.59
N ASP A 844 6.81 -3.04 -25.79
CA ASP A 844 7.06 -3.23 -24.36
C ASP A 844 5.85 -2.91 -23.47
N LEU A 845 4.66 -2.65 -24.05
CA LEU A 845 3.49 -2.15 -23.32
C LEU A 845 2.94 -3.13 -22.26
N GLY A 846 3.19 -4.43 -22.42
CA GLY A 846 2.64 -5.48 -21.57
C GLY A 846 1.18 -5.81 -21.87
N GLY A 847 0.75 -7.00 -21.48
CA GLY A 847 -0.53 -7.60 -21.90
C GLY A 847 -1.77 -6.92 -21.35
N TRP A 848 -1.66 -6.20 -20.23
CA TRP A 848 -2.77 -5.38 -19.74
C TRP A 848 -3.03 -4.18 -20.66
N ALA A 849 -1.99 -3.44 -21.04
CA ALA A 849 -2.12 -2.30 -21.94
C ALA A 849 -2.49 -2.75 -23.37
N CYS A 850 -1.88 -3.83 -23.85
CA CYS A 850 -2.25 -4.44 -25.12
C CYS A 850 -3.69 -4.99 -25.11
N GLY A 851 -4.15 -5.59 -24.01
CA GLY A 851 -5.54 -6.03 -23.82
C GLY A 851 -6.52 -4.86 -23.85
N HIS A 852 -6.24 -3.79 -23.10
CA HIS A 852 -7.05 -2.57 -23.11
C HIS A 852 -7.10 -1.89 -24.48
N CYS A 853 -6.00 -1.91 -25.24
CA CYS A 853 -6.01 -1.40 -26.61
C CYS A 853 -6.71 -2.37 -27.57
N ALA A 854 -6.63 -3.69 -27.39
CA ALA A 854 -7.37 -4.67 -28.18
C ALA A 854 -8.88 -4.63 -27.92
N SER A 855 -9.32 -4.16 -26.75
CA SER A 855 -10.74 -4.01 -26.42
C SER A 855 -11.42 -2.78 -27.04
N LYS A 856 -10.72 -2.00 -27.90
CA LYS A 856 -11.37 -0.93 -28.69
C LYS A 856 -12.20 -1.52 -29.83
N PRO A 857 -13.32 -0.88 -30.23
CA PRO A 857 -14.29 -1.52 -31.13
C PRO A 857 -13.85 -1.58 -32.60
N THR A 858 -12.95 -0.70 -33.06
CA THR A 858 -12.39 -0.75 -34.42
C THR A 858 -10.86 -0.85 -34.41
N ALA A 859 -10.28 -1.50 -35.43
CA ALA A 859 -8.82 -1.69 -35.54
C ALA A 859 -8.02 -0.36 -35.45
N ALA A 860 -8.50 0.70 -36.10
CA ALA A 860 -7.85 2.00 -36.08
C ALA A 860 -7.75 2.62 -34.67
N GLU A 861 -8.74 2.37 -33.79
CA GLU A 861 -8.69 2.80 -32.39
C GLU A 861 -7.73 1.94 -31.57
N ARG A 862 -7.60 0.64 -31.88
CA ARG A 862 -6.61 -0.25 -31.26
C ARG A 862 -5.20 0.22 -31.58
N ASP A 863 -4.92 0.47 -32.86
CA ASP A 863 -3.62 0.90 -33.34
C ASP A 863 -3.26 2.30 -32.81
N SER A 864 -4.22 3.23 -32.79
CA SER A 864 -4.04 4.56 -32.17
C SER A 864 -3.78 4.47 -30.65
N CYS A 865 -4.45 3.55 -29.94
CA CYS A 865 -4.19 3.27 -28.53
C CYS A 865 -2.78 2.70 -28.29
N ILE A 866 -2.31 1.79 -29.15
CA ILE A 866 -0.95 1.21 -29.09
C ILE A 866 0.11 2.26 -29.41
N MET A 867 -0.07 3.03 -30.49
CA MET A 867 0.88 4.07 -30.90
C MET A 867 1.00 5.19 -29.87
N SER A 868 -0.13 5.65 -29.31
CA SER A 868 -0.11 6.66 -28.24
C SER A 868 0.64 6.14 -27.00
N ARG A 869 0.24 4.99 -26.42
CA ARG A 869 0.94 4.46 -25.22
C ARG A 869 2.43 4.15 -25.46
N SER A 870 2.80 3.73 -26.68
CA SER A 870 4.21 3.52 -27.06
C SER A 870 5.00 4.83 -27.10
N SER A 871 4.41 5.88 -27.68
CA SER A 871 5.03 7.22 -27.78
C SER A 871 5.29 7.84 -26.39
N TRP A 872 4.37 7.65 -25.44
CA TRP A 872 4.54 8.11 -24.07
C TRP A 872 5.74 7.45 -23.35
N ARG A 873 6.03 6.16 -23.63
CA ARG A 873 7.24 5.51 -23.09
C ARG A 873 8.53 5.98 -23.77
N MET A 874 8.52 6.23 -25.08
CA MET A 874 9.71 6.74 -25.79
C MET A 874 10.14 8.12 -25.28
N MET A 875 9.20 9.00 -24.93
CA MET A 875 9.50 10.33 -24.36
C MET A 875 10.10 10.30 -22.94
N LEU A 876 10.10 9.14 -22.26
CA LEU A 876 10.74 8.92 -20.96
C LEU A 876 12.04 8.10 -21.07
N GLY A 877 12.55 7.87 -22.28
CA GLY A 877 13.63 6.93 -22.54
C GLY A 877 14.96 7.34 -21.92
N GLY A 878 15.48 6.57 -20.95
CA GLY A 878 16.87 6.75 -20.53
C GLY A 878 17.38 6.06 -19.26
N LYS A 879 16.56 5.46 -18.38
CA LYS A 879 17.10 4.75 -17.20
C LYS A 879 16.19 3.69 -16.57
N THR A 880 16.84 2.59 -16.18
CA THR A 880 16.35 1.46 -15.36
C THR A 880 15.16 0.65 -15.89
N GLN A 881 15.31 -0.68 -15.80
CA GLN A 881 14.17 -1.59 -15.81
C GLN A 881 13.28 -1.26 -14.60
N VAL A 882 12.02 -0.89 -14.84
CA VAL A 882 10.98 -1.01 -13.82
C VAL A 882 10.45 -2.43 -13.89
N ALA A 883 10.66 -3.20 -12.83
CA ALA A 883 10.05 -4.51 -12.70
C ALA A 883 8.55 -4.37 -12.45
N VAL A 884 7.75 -4.46 -13.51
CA VAL A 884 6.37 -4.95 -13.37
C VAL A 884 6.47 -6.48 -13.26
N GLY A 885 6.69 -6.95 -12.02
CA GLY A 885 6.53 -8.35 -11.70
C GLY A 885 5.06 -8.70 -11.45
N ASN A 886 4.74 -9.98 -11.57
CA ASN A 886 4.28 -10.70 -10.38
C ASN A 886 5.49 -11.50 -9.86
#